data_AF-Q4UHW6-F1
#
_entry.id   AF-Q4UHW6-F1
#
_cell.length_a   1.000
_cell.length_b   1.000
_cell.length_c   1.000
_cell.angle_alpha   90.00
_cell.angle_beta   90.00
_cell.angle_gamma   90.00
#
_symmetry.space_group_name_H-M   'P 1'
#
loop_
_entity.id
_entity.type
_entity.pdbx_description
1 polymer ?
#
loop_
_entity_poly.entity_id
_entity_poly.type
_entity_poly.pdbx_seq_one_letter_code
_entity_poly.pdbx_strand_id
1 'polypeptide(L)'
;MANTCTGSGCEKPAGAGVDGCGLLISAYVLAGLAMMLNIRLSYSSAPYALIRFKLPENLFSVFVRRMASALELWCLPSMLMGNIIDLLQKGFGGDDAFRVKAGKSASDGTLRKLAETLHTTAKALNDAVKNPGDDPNAAKVLQHKATTLRALAGKLHSAANDLHIAVGSNEKGAENLAKAVGDKDEPPPGSGKPATLREALNQLATGASGHQLTGLAKAVRTEYDLVKPKFEKVRQKEAEYNDYQSQYNSVLSAWDSFNAVYKPEELLKDAIGEDDEPGSGTKPTTLRQALNQLGTAPGISNIKDLNTKAQNARDQYGSDWGGLKQKFNNVKAQENAYKQGVTIETNQYKKLVEAWNKFDNAYREAISIAKFYSIIVPSIICQWFNFLTYVVLLIVYVAGGEKGYLTAFYGTIAVSGFVFGINMTLVYAADWNYTPVYIVGENCFPILTSFIHYITTLIFGNRRKWNSDYLIVCIDIWVAIIISLVAAVVWTYAYGYCDNGGNDSVSYGHIFTESFDTSPVHWGPIVSPTLMVIVGMGLVYAIYPGIAPGMIVPFYLIDKIEMVLLIATFFPPVIVALLNRGTFLGYTKAYSPKSAFEDFGKGMGGWRTYKPKFDEPKTEVNNTFWHGFDILLVIKISLAVVFIYSLHYRDSNISRSIINQPKMSTALSITFYMCHEILLALGFAGVIANNGGTYVVLPAQYVGALFMIFLAFYSEGYIIEYKSHDPAHWPIECMTKWNLLYILHYLQII
;
A
#
# COMPACT_ATOMS: atom_id res chain seq x y z
N MET A 1 -4.86 24.98 18.70
CA MET A 1 -4.51 25.49 17.36
C MET A 1 -4.05 24.28 16.56
N ALA A 2 -4.96 23.67 15.78
CA ALA A 2 -4.65 22.50 14.95
C ALA A 2 -4.09 23.01 13.62
N ASN A 3 -2.88 22.57 13.26
CA ASN A 3 -2.28 22.92 11.99
C ASN A 3 -2.94 22.09 10.89
N THR A 4 -3.58 22.78 9.95
CA THR A 4 -4.17 22.19 8.75
C THR A 4 -3.06 21.58 7.89
N CYS A 5 -3.27 20.35 7.41
CA CYS A 5 -2.38 19.74 6.42
C CYS A 5 -2.55 20.45 5.08
N THR A 6 -1.91 21.61 4.92
CA THR A 6 -1.92 22.42 3.69
C THR A 6 -0.93 21.84 2.69
N GLY A 7 -1.27 20.68 2.13
CA GLY A 7 -0.52 20.07 1.04
C GLY A 7 -1.48 19.46 0.01
N SER A 8 -1.34 19.89 -1.25
CA SER A 8 -2.06 19.27 -2.37
C SER A 8 -1.81 17.76 -2.36
N GLY A 9 -2.86 16.96 -2.19
CA GLY A 9 -2.79 15.49 -2.21
C GLY A 9 -2.96 14.76 -0.88
N CYS A 10 -3.07 15.46 0.27
CA CYS A 10 -3.39 14.86 1.56
C CYS A 10 -4.89 14.96 1.94
N GLU A 11 -5.75 15.43 1.03
CA GLU A 11 -7.19 15.64 1.28
C GLU A 11 -8.00 14.33 1.31
N LYS A 12 -7.42 13.23 0.82
CA LYS A 12 -8.08 11.92 0.76
C LYS A 12 -7.58 11.01 1.89
N PRO A 13 -8.47 10.25 2.54
CA PRO A 13 -8.06 9.25 3.52
C PRO A 13 -7.17 8.18 2.87
N ALA A 14 -6.29 7.58 3.67
CA ALA A 14 -5.40 6.52 3.22
C ALA A 14 -6.20 5.37 2.57
N GLY A 15 -5.73 4.90 1.42
CA GLY A 15 -6.44 3.99 0.55
C GLY A 15 -5.47 3.34 -0.45
N ALA A 16 -5.81 2.17 -1.00
CA ALA A 16 -5.00 1.60 -2.07
C ALA A 16 -4.96 2.55 -3.27
N GLY A 17 -3.76 2.86 -3.77
CA GLY A 17 -3.56 3.81 -4.85
C GLY A 17 -3.69 5.29 -4.45
N VAL A 18 -3.86 5.59 -3.16
CA VAL A 18 -3.83 6.94 -2.58
C VAL A 18 -2.41 7.22 -2.04
N ASP A 19 -1.49 7.48 -2.96
CA ASP A 19 -0.04 7.68 -2.69
C ASP A 19 0.43 9.14 -2.92
N GLY A 20 -0.52 10.08 -2.99
CA GLY A 20 -0.27 11.47 -3.34
C GLY A 20 0.06 12.41 -2.17
N CYS A 21 0.02 11.94 -0.92
CA CYS A 21 0.20 12.83 0.23
C CYS A 21 1.67 13.22 0.43
N GLY A 22 2.00 14.48 0.15
CA GLY A 22 3.37 15.00 0.24
C GLY A 22 3.99 14.88 1.64
N LEU A 23 3.18 14.96 2.70
CA LEU A 23 3.64 14.80 4.07
C LEU A 23 4.09 13.36 4.35
N LEU A 24 3.28 12.37 3.97
CA LEU A 24 3.63 10.95 4.10
C LEU A 24 4.82 10.59 3.22
N ILE A 25 4.88 11.09 1.97
CA ILE A 25 6.05 10.91 1.10
C ILE A 25 7.32 11.39 1.80
N SER A 26 7.29 12.61 2.34
CA SER A 26 8.44 13.19 3.05
C SER A 26 8.81 12.37 4.28
N ALA A 27 7.82 11.90 5.04
CA ALA A 27 8.03 11.06 6.21
C ALA A 27 8.73 9.74 5.87
N TYR A 28 8.29 9.02 4.82
CA TYR A 28 8.89 7.75 4.41
C TYR A 28 10.30 7.92 3.80
N VAL A 29 10.53 8.97 3.00
CA VAL A 29 11.88 9.27 2.49
C VAL A 29 12.84 9.57 3.65
N LEU A 30 12.44 10.43 4.59
CA LEU A 30 13.25 10.80 5.74
C LEU A 30 13.47 9.62 6.69
N ALA A 31 12.46 8.76 6.88
CA ALA A 31 12.59 7.53 7.66
C ALA A 31 13.63 6.59 7.03
N GLY A 32 13.57 6.35 5.71
CA GLY A 32 14.57 5.55 4.99
C GLY A 32 15.97 6.14 5.06
N LEU A 33 16.09 7.46 4.87
CA LEU A 33 17.36 8.19 4.97
C LEU A 33 17.97 8.11 6.38
N ALA A 34 17.15 8.27 7.42
CA ALA A 34 17.56 8.18 8.82
C ALA A 34 18.00 6.77 9.25
N MET A 35 17.60 5.75 8.47
CA MET A 35 17.76 4.35 8.84
C MET A 35 19.15 3.81 8.52
N MET A 36 19.65 4.10 7.31
CA MET A 36 20.95 3.62 6.83
C MET A 36 22.15 4.30 7.48
N LEU A 37 21.90 5.40 8.20
CA LEU A 37 22.90 6.12 8.98
C LEU A 37 23.59 5.22 10.02
N ASN A 38 22.88 4.30 10.70
CA ASN A 38 23.46 3.44 11.74
C ASN A 38 24.53 2.48 11.19
N ILE A 39 24.22 1.81 10.07
CA ILE A 39 25.11 0.83 9.43
C ILE A 39 26.39 1.52 8.95
N ARG A 40 26.25 2.65 8.26
CA ARG A 40 27.42 3.36 7.73
C ARG A 40 28.21 4.10 8.79
N LEU A 41 27.59 4.56 9.87
CA LEU A 41 28.33 5.10 11.00
C LEU A 41 29.19 4.00 11.62
N SER A 42 28.70 2.76 11.74
CA SER A 42 29.52 1.61 12.15
C SER A 42 30.72 1.39 11.22
N TYR A 43 30.53 1.38 9.89
CA TYR A 43 31.62 1.15 8.92
C TYR A 43 32.59 2.34 8.73
N SER A 44 32.06 3.56 8.60
CA SER A 44 32.82 4.80 8.36
C SER A 44 33.54 5.31 9.60
N SER A 45 32.93 5.16 10.79
CA SER A 45 33.56 5.60 12.04
C SER A 45 34.55 4.60 12.62
N ALA A 46 34.47 3.30 12.25
CA ALA A 46 35.34 2.28 12.81
C ALA A 46 36.87 2.55 12.67
N PRO A 47 37.41 3.03 11.53
CA PRO A 47 38.83 3.38 11.42
C PRO A 47 39.26 4.49 12.38
N TYR A 48 38.43 5.52 12.49
CA TYR A 48 38.70 6.67 13.33
C TYR A 48 38.46 6.38 14.82
N ALA A 49 37.48 5.53 15.12
CA ALA A 49 37.21 5.00 16.45
C ALA A 49 38.38 4.14 16.96
N LEU A 50 39.02 3.35 16.09
CA LEU A 50 40.20 2.56 16.47
C LEU A 50 41.41 3.42 16.80
N ILE A 51 41.67 4.45 16.00
CA ILE A 51 42.70 5.47 16.28
C ILE A 51 42.39 6.15 17.63
N ARG A 52 41.10 6.42 17.90
CA ARG A 52 40.64 7.03 19.15
C ARG A 52 40.79 6.13 20.39
N PHE A 53 40.48 4.84 20.26
CA PHE A 53 40.57 3.85 21.34
C PHE A 53 41.97 3.23 21.48
N LYS A 54 42.95 3.67 20.67
CA LYS A 54 44.35 3.17 20.66
C LYS A 54 44.44 1.65 20.51
N LEU A 55 43.58 1.05 19.68
CA LEU A 55 43.62 -0.37 19.38
C LEU A 55 44.71 -0.64 18.33
N PRO A 56 45.46 -1.75 18.42
CA PRO A 56 46.53 -2.03 17.48
C PRO A 56 45.97 -2.28 16.07
N GLU A 57 46.64 -1.72 15.06
CA GLU A 57 46.16 -1.66 13.67
C GLU A 57 45.88 -3.04 13.06
N ASN A 58 46.54 -4.10 13.54
CA ASN A 58 46.30 -5.48 13.14
C ASN A 58 44.89 -5.99 13.52
N LEU A 59 44.20 -5.34 14.46
CA LEU A 59 42.81 -5.65 14.84
C LEU A 59 41.77 -4.83 14.08
N PHE A 60 42.19 -3.92 13.18
CA PHE A 60 41.28 -3.01 12.46
C PHE A 60 40.18 -3.76 11.70
N SER A 61 40.58 -4.71 10.85
CA SER A 61 39.63 -5.50 10.06
C SER A 61 38.73 -6.37 10.93
N VAL A 62 39.21 -6.83 12.10
CA VAL A 62 38.44 -7.66 13.02
C VAL A 62 37.41 -6.82 13.76
N PHE A 63 37.78 -5.61 14.20
CA PHE A 63 36.87 -4.72 14.91
C PHE A 63 35.73 -4.23 14.01
N VAL A 64 36.03 -3.71 12.82
CA VAL A 64 35.02 -3.24 11.85
C VAL A 64 34.01 -4.35 11.56
N ARG A 65 34.52 -5.57 11.30
CA ARG A 65 33.73 -6.76 11.03
C ARG A 65 32.82 -7.11 12.21
N ARG A 66 33.37 -7.20 13.43
CA ARG A 66 32.60 -7.52 14.63
C ARG A 66 31.51 -6.49 14.96
N MET A 67 31.77 -5.20 14.74
CA MET A 67 30.80 -4.12 14.97
C MET A 67 29.63 -4.20 13.97
N ALA A 68 29.92 -4.43 12.70
CA ALA A 68 28.90 -4.58 11.67
C ALA A 68 28.05 -5.84 11.85
N SER A 69 28.70 -7.00 12.06
CA SER A 69 27.99 -8.26 12.28
C SER A 69 27.12 -8.23 13.54
N ALA A 70 27.53 -7.49 14.59
CA ALA A 70 26.72 -7.33 15.79
C ALA A 70 25.43 -6.55 15.50
N LEU A 71 25.53 -5.45 14.75
CA LEU A 71 24.36 -4.66 14.35
C LEU A 71 23.37 -5.50 13.54
N GLU A 72 23.87 -6.22 12.54
CA GLU A 72 23.08 -7.11 11.68
C GLU A 72 22.43 -8.25 12.48
N LEU A 73 23.17 -8.90 13.38
CA LEU A 73 22.65 -10.00 14.19
C LEU A 73 21.50 -9.56 15.12
N TRP A 74 21.61 -8.39 15.76
CA TRP A 74 20.57 -7.85 16.64
C TRP A 74 19.34 -7.33 15.88
N CYS A 75 19.47 -7.13 14.55
CA CYS A 75 18.37 -6.79 13.67
C CYS A 75 17.37 -7.96 13.48
N LEU A 76 17.84 -9.21 13.45
CA LEU A 76 16.97 -10.38 13.25
C LEU A 76 15.88 -10.57 14.33
N PRO A 77 16.22 -10.63 15.64
CA PRO A 77 15.20 -10.83 16.66
C PRO A 77 14.21 -9.67 16.74
N SER A 78 14.65 -8.44 16.43
CA SER A 78 13.76 -7.27 16.40
C SER A 78 12.84 -7.28 15.17
N MET A 79 13.33 -7.68 13.99
CA MET A 79 12.49 -7.92 12.81
C MET A 79 11.47 -9.03 13.04
N LEU A 80 11.88 -10.14 13.69
CA LEU A 80 10.97 -11.21 14.07
C LEU A 80 9.88 -10.70 15.01
N MET A 81 10.26 -9.91 16.02
CA MET A 81 9.31 -9.29 16.94
C MET A 81 8.31 -8.39 16.20
N GLY A 82 8.78 -7.53 15.29
CA GLY A 82 7.91 -6.69 14.48
C GLY A 82 6.96 -7.47 13.58
N ASN A 83 7.42 -8.56 12.97
CA ASN A 83 6.58 -9.49 12.20
C ASN A 83 5.51 -10.14 13.09
N ILE A 84 5.86 -10.57 14.31
CA ILE A 84 4.90 -11.12 15.28
C ILE A 84 3.87 -10.06 15.66
N ILE A 85 4.28 -8.82 15.95
CA ILE A 85 3.36 -7.72 16.29
C ILE A 85 2.36 -7.48 15.15
N ASP A 86 2.84 -7.41 13.90
CA ASP A 86 2.00 -7.23 12.73
C ASP A 86 1.04 -8.41 12.51
N LEU A 87 1.52 -9.66 12.61
CA LEU A 87 0.68 -10.85 12.51
C LEU A 87 -0.36 -10.95 13.63
N LEU A 88 0.00 -10.56 14.86
CA LEU A 88 -0.94 -10.52 15.98
C LEU A 88 -1.98 -9.41 15.80
N GLN A 89 -1.59 -8.24 15.28
CA GLN A 89 -2.51 -7.18 14.92
C GLN A 89 -3.51 -7.65 13.86
N LYS A 90 -3.02 -8.33 12.82
CA LYS A 90 -3.83 -8.88 11.72
C LYS A 90 -4.70 -10.07 12.14
N GLY A 91 -4.23 -10.88 13.08
CA GLY A 91 -4.92 -12.10 13.51
C GLY A 91 -5.89 -11.92 14.68
N PHE A 92 -5.59 -11.03 15.64
CA PHE A 92 -6.30 -10.96 16.92
C PHE A 92 -6.73 -9.54 17.31
N GLY A 93 -5.93 -8.51 16.98
CA GLY A 93 -6.12 -7.16 17.53
C GLY A 93 -7.11 -6.27 16.79
N GLY A 94 -7.16 -6.35 15.45
CA GLY A 94 -8.00 -5.48 14.62
C GLY A 94 -9.50 -5.73 14.77
N ASP A 95 -9.90 -7.00 14.67
CA ASP A 95 -11.31 -7.36 14.55
C ASP A 95 -12.03 -7.42 15.89
N ASP A 96 -11.31 -7.69 16.99
CA ASP A 96 -11.90 -7.65 18.34
C ASP A 96 -12.17 -6.22 18.81
N ALA A 97 -11.27 -5.26 18.54
CA ALA A 97 -11.51 -3.85 18.82
C ALA A 97 -12.71 -3.32 18.02
N PHE A 98 -12.82 -3.74 16.75
CA PHE A 98 -13.96 -3.41 15.91
C PHE A 98 -15.26 -4.03 16.44
N ARG A 99 -15.23 -5.28 16.92
CA ARG A 99 -16.36 -5.94 17.61
C ARG A 99 -16.80 -5.19 18.85
N VAL A 100 -15.86 -4.76 19.70
CA VAL A 100 -16.17 -4.04 20.95
C VAL A 100 -16.90 -2.73 20.64
N LYS A 101 -16.44 -1.97 19.63
CA LYS A 101 -17.09 -0.73 19.17
C LYS A 101 -18.42 -0.98 18.43
N ALA A 102 -18.58 -2.12 17.77
CA ALA A 102 -19.87 -2.55 17.21
C ALA A 102 -20.91 -2.75 18.31
N GLY A 103 -20.51 -3.36 19.43
CA GLY A 103 -21.31 -3.49 20.64
C GLY A 103 -22.32 -4.65 20.60
N LYS A 104 -22.58 -5.24 21.78
CA LYS A 104 -23.55 -6.34 21.95
C LYS A 104 -25.00 -5.88 21.83
N SER A 105 -25.26 -4.58 22.03
CA SER A 105 -26.56 -3.93 21.92
C SER A 105 -26.39 -2.51 21.36
N ALA A 106 -27.47 -1.92 20.85
CA ALA A 106 -27.50 -0.53 20.39
C ALA A 106 -27.56 0.45 21.57
N SER A 107 -26.46 0.57 22.32
CA SER A 107 -26.29 1.57 23.38
C SER A 107 -25.59 2.83 22.87
N ASP A 108 -25.72 3.94 23.59
CA ASP A 108 -25.07 5.21 23.23
C ASP A 108 -23.54 5.04 23.05
N GLY A 109 -23.02 5.59 21.96
CA GLY A 109 -21.60 5.48 21.58
C GLY A 109 -21.20 4.23 20.78
N THR A 110 -22.13 3.29 20.53
CA THR A 110 -21.86 2.11 19.67
C THR A 110 -22.12 2.39 18.19
N LEU A 111 -21.42 1.67 17.31
CA LEU A 111 -21.66 1.77 15.86
C LEU A 111 -23.08 1.37 15.47
N ARG A 112 -23.69 0.44 16.22
CA ARG A 112 -25.09 0.02 15.97
C ARG A 112 -26.07 1.14 16.24
N LYS A 113 -25.90 1.91 17.32
CA LYS A 113 -26.77 3.06 17.61
C LYS A 113 -26.61 4.19 16.59
N LEU A 114 -25.37 4.42 16.15
CA LEU A 114 -25.10 5.38 15.08
C LEU A 114 -25.68 4.92 13.74
N ALA A 115 -25.61 3.63 13.42
CA ALA A 115 -26.23 3.05 12.22
C ALA A 115 -27.78 3.12 12.29
N GLU A 116 -28.39 2.92 13.46
CA GLU A 116 -29.82 3.13 13.68
C GLU A 116 -30.22 4.59 13.46
N THR A 117 -29.43 5.53 13.98
CA THR A 117 -29.63 6.97 13.78
C THR A 117 -29.49 7.34 12.30
N LEU A 118 -28.50 6.77 11.62
CA LEU A 118 -28.29 6.94 10.19
C LEU A 118 -29.47 6.37 9.38
N HIS A 119 -29.97 5.18 9.73
CA HIS A 119 -31.15 4.59 9.09
C HIS A 119 -32.38 5.47 9.29
N THR A 120 -32.61 5.96 10.51
CA THR A 120 -33.78 6.79 10.84
C THR A 120 -33.76 8.11 10.08
N THR A 121 -32.59 8.76 9.99
CA THR A 121 -32.42 9.99 9.21
C THR A 121 -32.51 9.75 7.70
N ALA A 122 -31.96 8.63 7.20
CA ALA A 122 -32.10 8.24 5.79
C ALA A 122 -33.56 7.91 5.43
N LYS A 123 -34.29 7.22 6.32
CA LYS A 123 -35.73 6.94 6.19
C LYS A 123 -36.54 8.24 6.17
N ALA A 124 -36.26 9.17 7.08
CA ALA A 124 -36.93 10.47 7.11
C ALA A 124 -36.69 11.30 5.83
N LEU A 125 -35.47 11.27 5.27
CA LEU A 125 -35.19 11.91 3.98
C LEU A 125 -35.93 11.21 2.85
N ASN A 126 -35.88 9.87 2.79
CA ASN A 126 -36.60 9.08 1.81
C ASN A 126 -38.11 9.33 1.85
N ASP A 127 -38.72 9.32 3.03
CA ASP A 127 -40.17 9.56 3.19
C ASP A 127 -40.56 10.97 2.74
N ALA A 128 -39.67 11.96 2.91
CA ALA A 128 -39.87 13.32 2.44
C ALA A 128 -39.78 13.47 0.90
N VAL A 129 -39.14 12.54 0.18
CA VAL A 129 -38.98 12.61 -1.29
C VAL A 129 -39.75 11.53 -2.06
N LYS A 130 -40.18 10.45 -1.41
CA LYS A 130 -40.78 9.26 -2.06
C LYS A 130 -42.15 9.51 -2.68
N ASN A 131 -42.89 10.52 -2.23
CA ASN A 131 -44.23 10.85 -2.71
C ASN A 131 -44.29 12.23 -3.39
N PRO A 132 -43.60 12.43 -4.53
CA PRO A 132 -43.57 13.72 -5.21
C PRO A 132 -44.90 14.09 -5.87
N GLY A 133 -45.86 13.15 -5.94
CA GLY A 133 -47.22 13.40 -6.40
C GLY A 133 -48.12 14.12 -5.38
N ASP A 134 -47.73 14.13 -4.10
CA ASP A 134 -48.54 14.65 -3.00
C ASP A 134 -47.82 15.77 -2.22
N ASP A 135 -46.50 15.88 -2.34
CA ASP A 135 -45.69 16.94 -1.72
C ASP A 135 -45.02 17.85 -2.78
N PRO A 136 -45.36 19.16 -2.82
CA PRO A 136 -44.73 20.14 -3.70
C PRO A 136 -43.20 20.24 -3.58
N ASN A 137 -42.62 20.00 -2.40
CA ASN A 137 -41.17 20.03 -2.20
C ASN A 137 -40.50 18.81 -2.83
N ALA A 138 -41.07 17.62 -2.64
CA ALA A 138 -40.61 16.41 -3.29
C ALA A 138 -40.71 16.51 -4.82
N ALA A 139 -41.79 17.14 -5.33
CA ALA A 139 -41.95 17.41 -6.75
C ALA A 139 -40.84 18.30 -7.32
N LYS A 140 -40.42 19.35 -6.58
CA LYS A 140 -39.30 20.22 -6.96
C LYS A 140 -37.96 19.48 -6.98
N VAL A 141 -37.73 18.59 -6.00
CA VAL A 141 -36.52 17.74 -5.98
C VAL A 141 -36.49 16.86 -7.23
N LEU A 142 -37.59 16.18 -7.56
CA LEU A 142 -37.67 15.33 -8.75
C LEU A 142 -37.55 16.13 -10.05
N GLN A 143 -38.13 17.34 -10.11
CA GLN A 143 -37.99 18.24 -11.24
C GLN A 143 -36.54 18.61 -11.51
N HIS A 144 -35.77 18.93 -10.47
CA HIS A 144 -34.36 19.25 -10.62
C HIS A 144 -33.54 18.04 -11.11
N LYS A 145 -33.92 16.82 -10.69
CA LYS A 145 -33.31 15.56 -11.15
C LYS A 145 -33.70 15.19 -12.57
N ALA A 146 -34.82 15.69 -13.09
CA ALA A 146 -35.47 15.21 -14.32
C ALA A 146 -34.57 15.30 -15.56
N THR A 147 -33.78 16.38 -15.72
CA THR A 147 -32.86 16.55 -16.86
C THR A 147 -31.80 15.45 -16.90
N THR A 148 -31.18 15.15 -15.75
CA THR A 148 -30.18 14.08 -15.62
C THR A 148 -30.82 12.71 -15.83
N LEU A 149 -32.00 12.49 -15.24
CA LEU A 149 -32.76 11.25 -15.40
C LEU A 149 -33.16 11.00 -16.86
N ARG A 150 -33.48 12.05 -17.63
CA ARG A 150 -33.79 11.94 -19.06
C ARG A 150 -32.61 11.40 -19.86
N ALA A 151 -31.40 11.93 -19.61
CA ALA A 151 -30.19 11.43 -20.25
C ALA A 151 -29.88 9.97 -19.87
N LEU A 152 -30.08 9.60 -18.60
CA LEU A 152 -29.88 8.22 -18.13
C LEU A 152 -30.94 7.25 -18.67
N ALA A 153 -32.20 7.69 -18.79
CA ALA A 153 -33.26 6.94 -19.44
C ALA A 153 -32.95 6.73 -20.93
N GLY A 154 -32.39 7.72 -21.62
CA GLY A 154 -31.87 7.55 -22.98
C GLY A 154 -30.82 6.43 -23.07
N LYS A 155 -29.85 6.41 -22.16
CA LYS A 155 -28.83 5.34 -22.10
C LYS A 155 -29.44 3.97 -21.82
N LEU A 156 -30.40 3.89 -20.89
CA LEU A 156 -31.12 2.65 -20.59
C LEU A 156 -31.91 2.13 -21.79
N HIS A 157 -32.56 3.03 -22.53
CA HIS A 157 -33.24 2.68 -23.77
C HIS A 157 -32.27 2.12 -24.81
N SER A 158 -31.14 2.81 -25.06
CA SER A 158 -30.11 2.35 -25.99
C SER A 158 -29.56 0.99 -25.59
N ALA A 159 -29.18 0.80 -24.32
CA ALA A 159 -28.65 -0.47 -23.83
C ALA A 159 -29.68 -1.62 -23.95
N ALA A 160 -30.96 -1.36 -23.64
CA ALA A 160 -32.01 -2.35 -23.77
C ALA A 160 -32.28 -2.70 -25.25
N ASN A 161 -32.21 -1.72 -26.15
CA ASN A 161 -32.37 -1.93 -27.57
C ASN A 161 -31.18 -2.71 -28.17
N ASP A 162 -29.95 -2.39 -27.76
CA ASP A 162 -28.75 -3.12 -28.18
C ASP A 162 -28.80 -4.58 -27.74
N LEU A 163 -29.27 -4.85 -26.52
CA LEU A 163 -29.52 -6.22 -26.04
C LEU A 163 -30.60 -6.92 -26.88
N HIS A 164 -31.71 -6.24 -27.19
CA HIS A 164 -32.76 -6.81 -28.03
C HIS A 164 -32.26 -7.15 -29.45
N ILE A 165 -31.50 -6.26 -30.08
CA ILE A 165 -30.91 -6.48 -31.40
C ILE A 165 -29.96 -7.68 -31.37
N ALA A 166 -29.16 -7.82 -30.30
CA ALA A 166 -28.22 -8.92 -30.16
C ALA A 166 -28.91 -10.28 -29.98
N VAL A 167 -29.99 -10.34 -29.19
CA VAL A 167 -30.70 -11.58 -28.86
C VAL A 167 -31.71 -11.99 -29.96
N GLY A 168 -32.15 -11.04 -30.78
CA GLY A 168 -33.06 -11.26 -31.91
C GLY A 168 -34.54 -11.32 -31.53
N SER A 169 -35.40 -11.56 -32.53
CA SER A 169 -36.86 -11.35 -32.48
C SER A 169 -37.65 -12.22 -31.49
N ASN A 170 -37.01 -13.25 -30.91
CA ASN A 170 -37.66 -14.23 -30.04
C ASN A 170 -37.71 -13.80 -28.56
N GLU A 171 -36.89 -12.83 -28.14
CA GLU A 171 -36.84 -12.31 -26.77
C GLU A 171 -37.48 -10.91 -26.72
N LYS A 172 -38.66 -10.83 -26.09
CA LYS A 172 -39.44 -9.57 -26.00
C LYS A 172 -39.17 -8.82 -24.70
N GLY A 173 -38.42 -9.34 -23.76
CA GLY A 173 -38.10 -8.69 -22.47
C GLY A 173 -37.34 -7.39 -22.67
N ALA A 174 -36.24 -7.43 -23.40
CA ALA A 174 -35.42 -6.26 -23.71
C ALA A 174 -36.18 -5.24 -24.60
N GLU A 175 -36.95 -5.72 -25.57
CA GLU A 175 -37.83 -4.89 -26.41
C GLU A 175 -38.90 -4.15 -25.59
N ASN A 176 -39.59 -4.89 -24.71
CA ASN A 176 -40.63 -4.32 -23.84
C ASN A 176 -40.06 -3.28 -22.88
N LEU A 177 -38.84 -3.50 -22.38
CA LEU A 177 -38.11 -2.54 -21.57
C LEU A 177 -37.80 -1.27 -22.37
N ALA A 178 -37.17 -1.41 -23.54
CA ALA A 178 -36.83 -0.27 -24.40
C ALA A 178 -38.07 0.58 -24.77
N LYS A 179 -39.19 -0.08 -25.13
CA LYS A 179 -40.46 0.58 -25.46
C LYS A 179 -41.06 1.33 -24.26
N ALA A 180 -40.93 0.80 -23.05
CA ALA A 180 -41.43 1.46 -21.84
C ALA A 180 -40.63 2.71 -21.48
N VAL A 181 -39.32 2.68 -21.73
CA VAL A 181 -38.44 3.83 -21.49
C VAL A 181 -38.68 4.93 -22.53
N GLY A 182 -38.85 4.54 -23.80
CA GLY A 182 -39.10 5.44 -24.94
C GLY A 182 -37.84 5.80 -25.72
N ASP A 183 -37.97 5.99 -27.03
CA ASP A 183 -36.90 6.39 -27.96
C ASP A 183 -36.76 7.91 -28.07
N LYS A 184 -37.80 8.67 -27.71
CA LYS A 184 -37.86 10.14 -27.82
C LYS A 184 -38.31 10.81 -26.52
N ASP A 185 -38.02 12.10 -26.42
CA ASP A 185 -38.40 12.95 -25.28
C ASP A 185 -39.76 13.65 -25.48
N GLU A 186 -40.30 13.64 -26.71
CA GLU A 186 -41.54 14.34 -27.07
C GLU A 186 -42.68 13.36 -27.35
N PRO A 187 -43.88 13.57 -26.76
CA PRO A 187 -45.05 12.75 -27.06
C PRO A 187 -45.54 12.99 -28.50
N PRO A 188 -46.25 12.03 -29.11
CA PRO A 188 -46.91 12.24 -30.40
C PRO A 188 -47.84 13.47 -30.35
N PRO A 189 -47.89 14.30 -31.41
CA PRO A 189 -48.73 15.49 -31.41
C PRO A 189 -50.20 15.12 -31.17
N GLY A 190 -50.77 15.59 -30.05
CA GLY A 190 -52.18 15.41 -29.69
C GLY A 190 -52.47 14.55 -28.44
N SER A 191 -51.49 13.85 -27.85
CA SER A 191 -51.69 13.09 -26.61
C SER A 191 -51.33 13.92 -25.36
N GLY A 192 -52.33 14.43 -24.64
CA GLY A 192 -52.13 15.22 -23.41
C GLY A 192 -51.58 14.45 -22.19
N LYS A 193 -51.14 13.18 -22.35
CA LYS A 193 -50.52 12.35 -21.30
C LYS A 193 -49.24 11.70 -21.84
N PRO A 194 -48.14 11.66 -21.07
CA PRO A 194 -46.92 10.95 -21.48
C PRO A 194 -47.19 9.45 -21.52
N ALA A 195 -46.68 8.76 -22.53
CA ALA A 195 -46.82 7.31 -22.73
C ALA A 195 -45.54 6.53 -22.42
N THR A 196 -44.43 7.24 -22.19
CA THR A 196 -43.11 6.66 -21.88
C THR A 196 -42.42 7.41 -20.74
N LEU A 197 -41.46 6.75 -20.09
CA LEU A 197 -40.69 7.35 -18.99
C LEU A 197 -39.95 8.63 -19.43
N ARG A 198 -39.38 8.65 -20.63
CA ARG A 198 -38.65 9.82 -21.15
C ARG A 198 -39.56 11.01 -21.43
N GLU A 199 -40.75 10.77 -21.98
CA GLU A 199 -41.76 11.82 -22.16
C GLU A 199 -42.21 12.40 -20.82
N ALA A 200 -42.46 11.55 -19.82
CA ALA A 200 -42.86 12.00 -18.50
C ALA A 200 -41.76 12.85 -17.83
N LEU A 201 -40.49 12.43 -17.96
CA LEU A 201 -39.34 13.18 -17.45
C LEU A 201 -39.14 14.51 -18.19
N ASN A 202 -39.35 14.54 -19.50
CA ASN A 202 -39.27 15.77 -20.28
C ASN A 202 -40.34 16.77 -19.86
N GLN A 203 -41.60 16.32 -19.76
CA GLN A 203 -42.71 17.17 -19.31
C GLN A 203 -42.48 17.71 -17.90
N LEU A 204 -41.92 16.91 -16.99
CA LEU A 204 -41.57 17.38 -15.65
C LEU A 204 -40.43 18.42 -15.69
N ALA A 205 -39.41 18.22 -16.54
CA ALA A 205 -38.28 19.13 -16.67
C ALA A 205 -38.68 20.49 -17.28
N THR A 206 -39.62 20.51 -18.23
CA THR A 206 -40.07 21.72 -18.94
C THR A 206 -41.35 22.33 -18.36
N GLY A 207 -42.01 21.65 -17.42
CA GLY A 207 -43.32 22.02 -16.88
C GLY A 207 -43.30 23.21 -15.92
N ALA A 208 -44.41 23.96 -15.88
CA ALA A 208 -44.59 25.15 -15.04
C ALA A 208 -44.72 24.83 -13.53
N SER A 209 -44.32 25.81 -12.71
CA SER A 209 -44.31 25.76 -11.24
C SER A 209 -45.71 25.70 -10.61
N GLY A 210 -45.87 24.99 -9.49
CA GLY A 210 -47.10 25.01 -8.67
C GLY A 210 -47.88 23.69 -8.66
N HIS A 211 -49.22 23.73 -8.58
CA HIS A 211 -50.08 22.52 -8.51
C HIS A 211 -49.97 21.59 -9.73
N GLN A 212 -49.47 22.06 -10.87
CA GLN A 212 -49.19 21.22 -12.04
C GLN A 212 -47.96 20.31 -11.82
N LEU A 213 -47.02 20.71 -10.96
CA LEU A 213 -45.76 20.02 -10.75
C LEU A 213 -45.94 18.65 -10.10
N THR A 214 -46.83 18.55 -9.10
CA THR A 214 -47.13 17.29 -8.43
C THR A 214 -47.83 16.31 -9.37
N GLY A 215 -48.72 16.79 -10.24
CA GLY A 215 -49.34 15.97 -11.29
C GLY A 215 -48.31 15.39 -12.28
N LEU A 216 -47.36 16.22 -12.73
CA LEU A 216 -46.26 15.79 -13.61
C LEU A 216 -45.31 14.80 -12.92
N ALA A 217 -44.99 15.04 -11.65
CA ALA A 217 -44.16 14.12 -10.86
C ALA A 217 -44.86 12.77 -10.63
N LYS A 218 -46.18 12.77 -10.44
CA LYS A 218 -46.99 11.55 -10.36
C LYS A 218 -46.93 10.76 -11.66
N ALA A 219 -46.97 11.42 -12.82
CA ALA A 219 -46.83 10.76 -14.12
C ALA A 219 -45.46 10.07 -14.26
N VAL A 220 -44.37 10.74 -13.89
CA VAL A 220 -43.01 10.11 -13.88
C VAL A 220 -42.98 8.86 -13.01
N ARG A 221 -43.59 8.92 -11.82
CA ARG A 221 -43.66 7.76 -10.93
C ARG A 221 -44.47 6.61 -11.54
N THR A 222 -45.63 6.91 -12.13
CA THR A 222 -46.45 5.90 -12.81
C THR A 222 -45.67 5.20 -13.92
N GLU A 223 -44.95 5.94 -14.75
CA GLU A 223 -44.13 5.34 -15.82
C GLU A 223 -42.95 4.53 -15.25
N TYR A 224 -42.30 5.02 -14.20
CA TYR A 224 -41.24 4.28 -13.53
C TYR A 224 -41.75 2.93 -12.97
N ASP A 225 -42.94 2.93 -12.35
CA ASP A 225 -43.59 1.72 -11.81
C ASP A 225 -43.98 0.72 -12.92
N LEU A 226 -44.12 1.17 -14.17
CA LEU A 226 -44.30 0.31 -15.35
C LEU A 226 -42.98 -0.22 -15.92
N VAL A 227 -41.89 0.56 -15.86
CA VAL A 227 -40.56 0.17 -16.34
C VAL A 227 -39.90 -0.85 -15.42
N LYS A 228 -39.98 -0.65 -14.10
CA LYS A 228 -39.37 -1.52 -13.08
C LYS A 228 -39.67 -3.02 -13.27
N PRO A 229 -40.93 -3.48 -13.37
CA PRO A 229 -41.21 -4.91 -13.54
C PRO A 229 -40.73 -5.46 -14.90
N LYS A 230 -40.59 -4.61 -15.92
CA LYS A 230 -40.04 -5.01 -17.23
C LYS A 230 -38.53 -5.22 -17.15
N PHE A 231 -37.81 -4.37 -16.40
CA PHE A 231 -36.40 -4.59 -16.10
C PHE A 231 -36.18 -5.88 -15.30
N GLU A 232 -36.99 -6.14 -14.27
CA GLU A 232 -36.87 -7.37 -13.48
C GLU A 232 -37.06 -8.64 -14.34
N LYS A 233 -37.91 -8.60 -15.36
CA LYS A 233 -38.04 -9.70 -16.34
C LYS A 233 -36.77 -9.91 -17.18
N VAL A 234 -36.07 -8.84 -17.53
CA VAL A 234 -34.75 -8.94 -18.19
C VAL A 234 -33.74 -9.51 -17.21
N ARG A 235 -33.70 -9.03 -15.96
CA ARG A 235 -32.76 -9.52 -14.95
C ARG A 235 -32.92 -11.01 -14.63
N GLN A 236 -34.15 -11.51 -14.55
CA GLN A 236 -34.43 -12.92 -14.28
C GLN A 236 -33.97 -13.88 -15.39
N LYS A 237 -33.71 -13.36 -16.59
CA LYS A 237 -33.28 -14.11 -17.76
C LYS A 237 -31.76 -14.12 -17.96
N GLU A 238 -30.98 -13.82 -16.92
CA GLU A 238 -29.50 -13.82 -16.96
C GLU A 238 -28.92 -15.06 -17.66
N ALA A 239 -29.46 -16.25 -17.37
CA ALA A 239 -29.00 -17.50 -17.99
C ALA A 239 -29.25 -17.58 -19.51
N GLU A 240 -30.25 -16.88 -20.04
CA GLU A 240 -30.54 -16.77 -21.48
C GLU A 240 -29.59 -15.79 -22.18
N TYR A 241 -28.86 -14.95 -21.44
CA TYR A 241 -27.97 -13.91 -21.96
C TYR A 241 -26.47 -14.19 -21.83
N ASN A 242 -26.08 -15.44 -21.50
CA ASN A 242 -24.67 -15.80 -21.33
C ASN A 242 -23.79 -15.44 -22.53
N ASP A 243 -24.31 -15.58 -23.77
CA ASP A 243 -23.59 -15.22 -25.00
C ASP A 243 -23.54 -13.69 -25.26
N TYR A 244 -24.29 -12.89 -24.49
CA TYR A 244 -24.47 -11.45 -24.64
C TYR A 244 -24.18 -10.68 -23.34
N GLN A 245 -23.29 -11.21 -22.50
CA GLN A 245 -23.03 -10.70 -21.15
C GLN A 245 -22.65 -9.21 -21.13
N SER A 246 -21.95 -8.72 -22.16
CA SER A 246 -21.56 -7.30 -22.26
C SER A 246 -22.78 -6.38 -22.42
N GLN A 247 -23.74 -6.74 -23.27
CA GLN A 247 -24.96 -5.98 -23.50
C GLN A 247 -25.88 -6.08 -22.29
N TYR A 248 -26.00 -7.27 -21.69
CA TYR A 248 -26.76 -7.48 -20.46
C TYR A 248 -26.21 -6.63 -19.29
N ASN A 249 -24.90 -6.65 -19.06
CA ASN A 249 -24.25 -5.82 -18.05
C ASN A 249 -24.40 -4.32 -18.32
N SER A 250 -24.47 -3.92 -19.59
CA SER A 250 -24.74 -2.53 -19.98
C SER A 250 -26.15 -2.08 -19.57
N VAL A 251 -27.15 -2.97 -19.70
CA VAL A 251 -28.52 -2.72 -19.22
C VAL A 251 -28.57 -2.62 -17.69
N LEU A 252 -27.90 -3.53 -16.97
CA LEU A 252 -27.80 -3.47 -15.52
C LEU A 252 -27.15 -2.16 -15.04
N SER A 253 -26.00 -1.82 -15.62
CA SER A 253 -25.27 -0.59 -15.28
C SER A 253 -26.09 0.67 -15.57
N ALA A 254 -26.81 0.72 -16.69
CA ALA A 254 -27.68 1.85 -17.03
C ALA A 254 -28.87 1.98 -16.06
N TRP A 255 -29.47 0.86 -15.65
CA TRP A 255 -30.55 0.83 -14.67
C TRP A 255 -30.08 1.25 -13.27
N ASP A 256 -28.93 0.75 -12.84
CA ASP A 256 -28.33 1.11 -11.55
C ASP A 256 -27.94 2.59 -11.52
N SER A 257 -27.37 3.11 -12.62
CA SER A 257 -27.06 4.53 -12.78
C SER A 257 -28.31 5.40 -12.72
N PHE A 258 -29.40 4.97 -13.37
CA PHE A 258 -30.69 5.66 -13.31
C PHE A 258 -31.23 5.71 -11.86
N ASN A 259 -31.24 4.55 -11.17
CA ASN A 259 -31.73 4.46 -9.79
C ASN A 259 -30.86 5.20 -8.79
N ALA A 260 -29.55 5.30 -9.02
CA ALA A 260 -28.63 6.11 -8.23
C ALA A 260 -28.97 7.61 -8.24
N VAL A 261 -29.74 8.09 -9.22
CA VAL A 261 -30.25 9.46 -9.27
C VAL A 261 -31.73 9.53 -8.86
N TYR A 262 -32.55 8.57 -9.32
CA TYR A 262 -33.99 8.57 -9.09
C TYR A 262 -34.36 8.33 -7.63
N LYS A 263 -33.73 7.34 -6.98
CA LYS A 263 -34.02 6.90 -5.62
C LYS A 263 -32.77 6.64 -4.75
N PRO A 264 -31.76 7.53 -4.74
CA PRO A 264 -30.54 7.33 -3.94
C PRO A 264 -30.82 7.20 -2.44
N GLU A 265 -31.86 7.86 -1.95
CA GLU A 265 -32.28 7.88 -0.55
C GLU A 265 -32.84 6.51 -0.14
N GLU A 266 -33.64 5.88 -1.00
CA GLU A 266 -34.15 4.51 -0.79
C GLU A 266 -33.00 3.51 -0.81
N LEU A 267 -32.09 3.61 -1.79
CA LEU A 267 -30.92 2.72 -1.90
C LEU A 267 -30.00 2.82 -0.68
N LEU A 268 -29.77 4.03 -0.16
CA LEU A 268 -28.99 4.25 1.06
C LEU A 268 -29.70 3.64 2.28
N LYS A 269 -30.98 3.93 2.47
CA LYS A 269 -31.78 3.43 3.60
C LYS A 269 -31.82 1.89 3.60
N ASP A 270 -32.10 1.27 2.44
CA ASP A 270 -32.17 -0.19 2.29
C ASP A 270 -30.80 -0.85 2.56
N ALA A 271 -29.70 -0.19 2.20
CA ALA A 271 -28.35 -0.69 2.49
C ALA A 271 -27.99 -0.68 3.98
N ILE A 272 -28.52 0.29 4.74
CA ILE A 272 -28.31 0.36 6.18
C ILE A 272 -29.12 -0.73 6.89
N GLY A 273 -30.38 -0.89 6.48
CA GLY A 273 -31.32 -1.88 7.00
C GLY A 273 -32.17 -1.40 8.18
N GLU A 274 -33.39 -1.93 8.30
CA GLU A 274 -34.37 -1.50 9.32
C GLU A 274 -34.16 -2.15 10.69
N ASP A 275 -33.63 -3.37 10.74
CA ASP A 275 -33.48 -4.12 11.97
C ASP A 275 -32.07 -4.67 12.19
N ASP A 276 -31.73 -4.86 13.45
CA ASP A 276 -30.55 -5.56 13.91
C ASP A 276 -30.82 -7.08 13.97
N GLU A 277 -31.55 -7.64 13.00
CA GLU A 277 -31.85 -9.08 13.01
C GLU A 277 -30.69 -9.90 12.43
N PRO A 278 -30.46 -11.13 12.92
CA PRO A 278 -29.63 -12.08 12.19
C PRO A 278 -30.41 -12.46 10.93
N GLY A 279 -30.09 -11.82 9.79
CA GLY A 279 -30.74 -12.13 8.50
C GLY A 279 -30.78 -13.65 8.24
N SER A 280 -31.73 -14.12 7.44
CA SER A 280 -32.03 -15.55 7.24
C SER A 280 -30.93 -16.37 6.53
N GLY A 281 -29.71 -15.84 6.36
CA GLY A 281 -28.61 -16.46 5.64
C GLY A 281 -27.23 -16.20 6.27
N THR A 282 -26.22 -16.96 5.84
CA THR A 282 -24.84 -16.92 6.35
C THR A 282 -24.07 -15.62 6.03
N LYS A 283 -24.53 -14.82 5.06
CA LYS A 283 -23.92 -13.52 4.69
C LYS A 283 -24.93 -12.39 4.92
N PRO A 284 -24.58 -11.32 5.66
CA PRO A 284 -25.49 -10.21 5.92
C PRO A 284 -25.71 -9.39 4.64
N THR A 285 -26.94 -8.91 4.44
CA THR A 285 -27.32 -8.11 3.27
C THR A 285 -27.34 -6.61 3.55
N THR A 286 -27.33 -6.22 4.83
CA THR A 286 -27.33 -4.81 5.27
C THR A 286 -26.22 -4.54 6.28
N LEU A 287 -25.87 -3.26 6.43
CA LEU A 287 -24.84 -2.83 7.39
C LEU A 287 -25.22 -3.19 8.83
N ARG A 288 -26.47 -2.95 9.26
CA ARG A 288 -26.89 -3.20 10.65
C ARG A 288 -26.90 -4.67 11.01
N GLN A 289 -27.27 -5.54 10.07
CA GLN A 289 -27.14 -6.98 10.23
C GLN A 289 -25.67 -7.39 10.41
N ALA A 290 -24.77 -6.86 9.58
CA ALA A 290 -23.35 -7.16 9.67
C ALA A 290 -22.73 -6.67 11.00
N LEU A 291 -23.10 -5.46 11.46
CA LEU A 291 -22.65 -4.93 12.75
C LEU A 291 -23.21 -5.71 13.94
N ASN A 292 -24.46 -6.20 13.87
CA ASN A 292 -25.00 -7.08 14.91
C ASN A 292 -24.27 -8.43 14.96
N GLN A 293 -24.09 -9.09 13.80
CA GLN A 293 -23.34 -10.34 13.72
C GLN A 293 -21.93 -10.19 14.28
N LEU A 294 -21.25 -9.08 13.95
CA LEU A 294 -19.93 -8.76 14.47
C LEU A 294 -19.97 -8.53 15.99
N GLY A 295 -20.82 -7.63 16.49
CA GLY A 295 -20.90 -7.27 17.90
C GLY A 295 -21.28 -8.45 18.83
N THR A 296 -22.03 -9.42 18.31
CA THR A 296 -22.44 -10.65 19.02
C THR A 296 -21.47 -11.82 18.82
N ALA A 297 -20.44 -11.67 17.99
CA ALA A 297 -19.43 -12.70 17.80
C ALA A 297 -18.76 -13.08 19.13
N PRO A 298 -18.37 -14.35 19.31
CA PRO A 298 -17.78 -14.84 20.56
C PRO A 298 -16.33 -14.32 20.78
N GLY A 299 -15.89 -13.35 19.98
CA GLY A 299 -14.59 -12.68 20.08
C GLY A 299 -13.43 -13.63 19.78
N ILE A 300 -12.35 -13.49 20.55
CA ILE A 300 -11.10 -14.24 20.38
C ILE A 300 -11.28 -15.77 20.51
N SER A 301 -12.38 -16.25 21.10
CA SER A 301 -12.66 -17.68 21.19
C SER A 301 -12.96 -18.36 19.85
N ASN A 302 -13.35 -17.60 18.81
CA ASN A 302 -13.48 -18.09 17.44
C ASN A 302 -13.04 -17.02 16.43
N ILE A 303 -11.73 -16.94 16.21
CA ILE A 303 -11.08 -15.92 15.37
C ILE A 303 -11.53 -16.00 13.92
N LYS A 304 -11.70 -17.21 13.36
CA LYS A 304 -12.11 -17.37 11.96
C LYS A 304 -13.52 -16.79 11.73
N ASP A 305 -14.44 -17.03 12.67
CA ASP A 305 -15.78 -16.45 12.64
C ASP A 305 -15.76 -14.93 12.85
N LEU A 306 -14.95 -14.45 13.81
CA LEU A 306 -14.76 -13.03 14.07
C LEU A 306 -14.28 -12.27 12.82
N ASN A 307 -13.22 -12.78 12.17
CA ASN A 307 -12.63 -12.14 11.00
C ASN A 307 -13.61 -12.12 9.83
N THR A 308 -14.35 -13.22 9.62
CA THR A 308 -15.38 -13.31 8.59
C THR A 308 -16.48 -12.27 8.81
N LYS A 309 -16.95 -12.12 10.05
CA LYS A 309 -18.00 -11.15 10.41
C LYS A 309 -17.52 -9.70 10.34
N ALA A 310 -16.27 -9.44 10.73
CA ALA A 310 -15.65 -8.13 10.59
C ALA A 310 -15.50 -7.74 9.11
N GLN A 311 -15.09 -8.69 8.26
CA GLN A 311 -15.03 -8.48 6.82
C GLN A 311 -16.41 -8.23 6.22
N ASN A 312 -17.43 -9.00 6.59
CA ASN A 312 -18.80 -8.74 6.14
C ASN A 312 -19.26 -7.31 6.47
N ALA A 313 -18.92 -6.78 7.67
CA ALA A 313 -19.24 -5.41 8.04
C ALA A 313 -18.45 -4.36 7.23
N ARG A 314 -17.21 -4.67 6.85
CA ARG A 314 -16.39 -3.86 5.94
C ARG A 314 -16.94 -3.84 4.52
N ASP A 315 -17.31 -5.00 3.99
CA ASP A 315 -17.90 -5.13 2.65
C ASP A 315 -19.21 -4.33 2.54
N GLN A 316 -20.05 -4.37 3.59
CA GLN A 316 -21.30 -3.61 3.64
C GLN A 316 -21.07 -2.09 3.70
N TYR A 317 -20.11 -1.65 4.51
CA TYR A 317 -19.70 -0.23 4.54
C TYR A 317 -19.14 0.21 3.17
N GLY A 318 -18.30 -0.62 2.56
CA GLY A 318 -17.78 -0.45 1.20
C GLY A 318 -16.72 0.65 1.04
N SER A 319 -16.39 0.94 -0.22
CA SER A 319 -15.40 1.96 -0.60
C SER A 319 -16.09 3.18 -1.25
N ASP A 320 -15.34 4.18 -1.68
CA ASP A 320 -15.91 5.32 -2.44
C ASP A 320 -16.65 4.91 -3.72
N TRP A 321 -16.44 3.68 -4.18
CA TRP A 321 -16.88 3.15 -5.47
C TRP A 321 -17.83 1.94 -5.35
N GLY A 322 -18.20 1.54 -4.12
CA GLY A 322 -19.08 0.40 -3.85
C GLY A 322 -19.61 0.39 -2.42
N GLY A 323 -20.76 -0.24 -2.16
CA GLY A 323 -21.33 -0.38 -0.82
C GLY A 323 -22.04 0.87 -0.29
N LEU A 324 -22.04 1.07 1.04
CA LEU A 324 -22.77 2.14 1.70
C LEU A 324 -22.22 3.54 1.39
N LYS A 325 -20.89 3.71 1.38
CA LYS A 325 -20.24 5.01 1.13
C LYS A 325 -20.56 5.56 -0.26
N GLN A 326 -20.56 4.72 -1.30
CA GLN A 326 -21.01 5.11 -2.63
C GLN A 326 -22.48 5.55 -2.64
N LYS A 327 -23.36 4.82 -1.94
CA LYS A 327 -24.79 5.17 -1.86
C LYS A 327 -24.99 6.51 -1.17
N PHE A 328 -24.22 6.82 -0.13
CA PHE A 328 -24.21 8.14 0.49
C PHE A 328 -23.68 9.23 -0.46
N ASN A 329 -22.60 8.95 -1.20
CA ASN A 329 -22.07 9.87 -2.21
C ASN A 329 -23.11 10.17 -3.31
N ASN A 330 -23.91 9.18 -3.71
CA ASN A 330 -25.03 9.38 -4.64
C ASN A 330 -26.09 10.33 -4.06
N VAL A 331 -26.43 10.20 -2.77
CA VAL A 331 -27.31 11.15 -2.07
C VAL A 331 -26.68 12.55 -2.01
N LYS A 332 -25.40 12.66 -1.66
CA LYS A 332 -24.66 13.92 -1.61
C LYS A 332 -24.60 14.63 -2.97
N ALA A 333 -24.48 13.86 -4.06
CA ALA A 333 -24.53 14.41 -5.42
C ALA A 333 -25.88 15.09 -5.75
N GLN A 334 -26.95 14.77 -5.03
CA GLN A 334 -28.27 15.40 -5.17
C GLN A 334 -28.48 16.63 -4.28
N GLU A 335 -27.44 17.14 -3.60
CA GLU A 335 -27.55 18.31 -2.70
C GLU A 335 -28.27 19.50 -3.34
N ASN A 336 -27.95 19.82 -4.59
CA ASN A 336 -28.58 20.92 -5.31
C ASN A 336 -30.06 20.68 -5.61
N ALA A 337 -30.48 19.42 -5.73
CA ALA A 337 -31.90 19.07 -5.86
C ALA A 337 -32.63 19.30 -4.54
N TYR A 338 -32.05 18.92 -3.40
CA TYR A 338 -32.66 19.15 -2.08
C TYR A 338 -32.80 20.63 -1.75
N LYS A 339 -31.86 21.48 -2.18
CA LYS A 339 -31.96 22.96 -2.08
C LYS A 339 -33.24 23.53 -2.69
N GLN A 340 -33.80 22.87 -3.70
CA GLN A 340 -35.06 23.32 -4.33
C GLN A 340 -36.29 23.06 -3.44
N GLY A 341 -36.23 22.03 -2.58
CA GLY A 341 -37.24 21.73 -1.57
C GLY A 341 -36.80 22.24 -0.21
N VAL A 342 -36.84 23.56 0.03
CA VAL A 342 -36.30 24.28 1.21
C VAL A 342 -36.42 23.52 2.54
N THR A 343 -37.58 22.89 2.82
CA THR A 343 -37.80 22.11 4.05
C THR A 343 -36.94 20.84 4.10
N ILE A 344 -36.77 20.15 2.98
CA ILE A 344 -36.03 18.88 2.80
C ILE A 344 -34.53 19.09 3.03
N GLU A 345 -33.97 20.18 2.48
CA GLU A 345 -32.56 20.53 2.72
C GLU A 345 -32.30 20.81 4.20
N THR A 346 -33.11 21.69 4.80
CA THR A 346 -32.83 22.26 6.12
C THR A 346 -33.06 21.27 7.25
N ASN A 347 -34.08 20.40 7.15
CA ASN A 347 -34.50 19.55 8.26
C ASN A 347 -34.08 18.08 8.13
N GLN A 348 -33.81 17.56 6.93
CA GLN A 348 -33.60 16.13 6.68
C GLN A 348 -32.21 15.87 6.10
N TYR A 349 -31.85 16.52 4.99
CA TYR A 349 -30.54 16.31 4.36
C TYR A 349 -29.38 16.68 5.30
N LYS A 350 -29.43 17.85 5.96
CA LYS A 350 -28.39 18.25 6.93
C LYS A 350 -28.26 17.26 8.10
N LYS A 351 -29.39 16.78 8.65
CA LYS A 351 -29.38 15.76 9.72
C LYS A 351 -28.79 14.44 9.25
N LEU A 352 -29.05 14.04 8.00
CA LEU A 352 -28.46 12.86 7.41
C LEU A 352 -26.94 13.02 7.24
N VAL A 353 -26.46 14.17 6.77
CA VAL A 353 -25.03 14.45 6.62
C VAL A 353 -24.33 14.45 7.98
N GLU A 354 -24.93 15.05 9.01
CA GLU A 354 -24.40 15.02 10.38
C GLU A 354 -24.36 13.59 10.95
N ALA A 355 -25.43 12.80 10.75
CA ALA A 355 -25.47 11.41 11.18
C ALA A 355 -24.43 10.55 10.45
N TRP A 356 -24.25 10.79 9.14
CA TRP A 356 -23.22 10.15 8.33
C TRP A 356 -21.83 10.47 8.86
N ASN A 357 -21.50 11.75 9.05
CA ASN A 357 -20.18 12.15 9.53
C ASN A 357 -19.88 11.56 10.91
N LYS A 358 -20.85 11.51 11.83
CA LYS A 358 -20.71 10.84 13.12
C LYS A 358 -20.46 9.34 12.98
N PHE A 359 -21.23 8.67 12.12
CA PHE A 359 -21.08 7.23 11.87
C PHE A 359 -19.74 6.92 11.19
N ASP A 360 -19.36 7.65 10.14
CA ASP A 360 -18.12 7.47 9.38
C ASP A 360 -16.89 7.64 10.28
N ASN A 361 -16.87 8.69 11.10
CA ASN A 361 -15.78 8.95 12.04
C ASN A 361 -15.67 7.83 13.08
N ALA A 362 -16.79 7.41 13.69
CA ALA A 362 -16.80 6.32 14.66
C ALA A 362 -16.38 4.98 14.03
N TYR A 363 -16.81 4.72 12.80
CA TYR A 363 -16.47 3.50 12.06
C TYR A 363 -14.97 3.44 11.77
N ARG A 364 -14.40 4.56 11.26
CA ARG A 364 -12.96 4.70 10.98
C ARG A 364 -12.13 4.57 12.25
N GLU A 365 -12.55 5.18 13.35
CA GLU A 365 -11.91 5.02 14.65
C GLU A 365 -11.89 3.54 15.06
N ALA A 366 -13.03 2.84 14.94
CA ALA A 366 -13.14 1.45 15.37
C ALA A 366 -12.20 0.49 14.60
N ILE A 367 -11.99 0.74 13.31
CA ILE A 367 -11.05 -0.07 12.50
C ILE A 367 -9.59 0.36 12.66
N SER A 368 -9.34 1.63 13.02
CA SER A 368 -7.98 2.21 13.08
C SER A 368 -7.32 2.12 14.44
N ILE A 369 -8.09 2.04 15.52
CA ILE A 369 -7.58 2.08 16.89
C ILE A 369 -6.56 0.98 17.17
N ALA A 370 -6.82 -0.25 16.72
CA ALA A 370 -5.91 -1.37 16.95
C ALA A 370 -4.58 -1.15 16.24
N LYS A 371 -4.59 -0.75 14.96
CA LYS A 371 -3.38 -0.46 14.18
C LYS A 371 -2.63 0.76 14.72
N PHE A 372 -3.35 1.77 15.21
CA PHE A 372 -2.75 2.95 15.83
C PHE A 372 -1.90 2.57 17.04
N TYR A 373 -2.46 1.83 18.00
CA TYR A 373 -1.73 1.48 19.24
C TYR A 373 -0.68 0.37 19.06
N SER A 374 -0.90 -0.57 18.13
CA SER A 374 0.02 -1.71 17.96
C SER A 374 1.13 -1.48 16.95
N ILE A 375 0.94 -0.60 15.95
CA ILE A 375 1.92 -0.36 14.88
C ILE A 375 2.39 1.09 14.89
N ILE A 376 1.48 2.06 14.85
CA ILE A 376 1.83 3.47 14.67
C ILE A 376 2.51 4.08 15.91
N VAL A 377 1.94 3.88 17.11
CA VAL A 377 2.55 4.39 18.36
C VAL A 377 3.93 3.77 18.60
N PRO A 378 4.12 2.44 18.49
CA PRO A 378 5.45 1.84 18.56
C PRO A 378 6.39 2.36 17.48
N SER A 379 5.92 2.62 16.26
CA SER A 379 6.73 3.19 15.18
C SER A 379 7.24 4.60 15.54
N ILE A 380 6.36 5.47 16.06
CA ILE A 380 6.74 6.81 16.54
C ILE A 380 7.80 6.70 17.64
N ILE A 381 7.58 5.82 18.63
CA ILE A 381 8.53 5.59 19.72
C ILE A 381 9.87 5.09 19.18
N CYS A 382 9.87 4.15 18.23
CA CYS A 382 11.09 3.62 17.62
C CYS A 382 11.86 4.70 16.84
N GLN A 383 11.16 5.62 16.16
CA GLN A 383 11.80 6.72 15.45
C GLN A 383 12.49 7.70 16.41
N TRP A 384 11.87 7.98 17.57
CA TRP A 384 12.50 8.77 18.64
C TRP A 384 13.65 8.02 19.33
N PHE A 385 13.55 6.70 19.51
CA PHE A 385 14.66 5.90 20.00
C PHE A 385 15.84 5.89 19.02
N ASN A 386 15.59 5.87 17.71
CA ASN A 386 16.64 5.98 16.71
C ASN A 386 17.39 7.33 16.83
N PHE A 387 16.68 8.43 17.06
CA PHE A 387 17.31 9.72 17.39
C PHE A 387 18.14 9.64 18.68
N LEU A 388 17.57 9.08 19.75
CA LEU A 388 18.25 8.97 21.04
C LEU A 388 19.51 8.10 20.94
N THR A 389 19.51 7.04 20.14
CA THR A 389 20.70 6.19 19.95
C THR A 389 21.86 6.98 19.35
N TYR A 390 21.62 7.92 18.42
CA TYR A 390 22.69 8.77 17.90
C TYR A 390 23.21 9.78 18.93
N VAL A 391 22.34 10.33 19.78
CA VAL A 391 22.74 11.22 20.88
C VAL A 391 23.61 10.47 21.90
N VAL A 392 23.20 9.26 22.28
CA VAL A 392 23.98 8.41 23.17
C VAL A 392 25.32 8.04 22.53
N LEU A 393 25.33 7.73 21.24
CA LEU A 393 26.55 7.41 20.50
C LEU A 393 27.52 8.60 20.45
N LEU A 394 27.02 9.83 20.30
CA LEU A 394 27.84 11.05 20.42
C LEU A 394 28.45 11.17 21.82
N ILE A 395 27.64 10.99 22.87
CA ILE A 395 28.11 11.09 24.26
C ILE A 395 29.19 10.04 24.53
N VAL A 396 28.98 8.79 24.14
CA VAL A 396 29.94 7.70 24.35
C VAL A 396 31.23 7.91 23.53
N TYR A 397 31.14 8.53 22.36
CA TYR A 397 32.29 8.83 21.53
C TYR A 397 33.12 10.03 22.06
N VAL A 398 32.44 11.04 22.63
CA VAL A 398 33.08 12.25 23.16
C VAL A 398 33.57 12.05 24.61
N ALA A 399 32.81 11.34 25.44
CA ALA A 399 33.12 11.08 26.84
C ALA A 399 34.13 9.92 27.00
N GLY A 400 35.14 10.10 27.85
CA GLY A 400 36.08 9.02 28.21
C GLY A 400 37.58 9.34 28.08
N GLY A 401 37.98 10.60 27.94
CA GLY A 401 39.40 11.00 27.96
C GLY A 401 40.23 10.28 26.89
N GLU A 402 41.51 9.96 27.11
CA GLU A 402 42.37 9.33 26.08
C GLU A 402 42.03 7.86 25.75
N LYS A 403 41.25 7.15 26.58
CA LYS A 403 41.01 5.70 26.41
C LYS A 403 39.60 5.35 25.92
N GLY A 404 38.61 6.23 26.09
CA GLY A 404 37.23 6.02 25.63
C GLY A 404 36.52 4.79 26.22
N TYR A 405 35.20 4.70 26.09
CA TYR A 405 34.42 3.55 26.58
C TYR A 405 34.08 2.58 25.45
N LEU A 406 35.06 1.80 25.00
CA LEU A 406 34.91 0.83 23.90
C LEU A 406 33.72 -0.13 24.09
N THR A 407 33.54 -0.66 25.31
CA THR A 407 32.44 -1.59 25.63
C THR A 407 31.08 -0.90 25.56
N ALA A 408 30.98 0.36 26.00
CA ALA A 408 29.74 1.13 25.91
C ALA A 408 29.43 1.46 24.44
N PHE A 409 30.44 1.76 23.64
CA PHE A 409 30.29 2.01 22.20
C PHE A 409 29.75 0.78 21.46
N TYR A 410 30.30 -0.40 21.76
CA TYR A 410 29.80 -1.67 21.25
C TYR A 410 28.34 -1.93 21.68
N GLY A 411 28.03 -1.73 22.96
CA GLY A 411 26.68 -1.90 23.49
C GLY A 411 25.65 -0.97 22.85
N THR A 412 26.00 0.30 22.63
CA THR A 412 25.13 1.27 21.94
C THR A 412 24.84 0.85 20.51
N ILE A 413 25.84 0.33 19.78
CA ILE A 413 25.65 -0.15 18.41
C ILE A 413 24.76 -1.40 18.38
N ALA A 414 24.92 -2.32 19.33
CA ALA A 414 24.04 -3.49 19.45
C ALA A 414 22.57 -3.08 19.69
N VAL A 415 22.32 -2.14 20.61
CA VAL A 415 20.98 -1.59 20.87
C VAL A 415 20.44 -0.87 19.65
N SER A 416 21.27 -0.12 18.92
CA SER A 416 20.87 0.55 17.68
C SER A 416 20.42 -0.44 16.60
N GLY A 417 21.07 -1.62 16.48
CA GLY A 417 20.67 -2.68 15.55
C GLY A 417 19.30 -3.27 15.89
N PHE A 418 18.98 -3.39 17.18
CA PHE A 418 17.65 -3.81 17.63
C PHE A 418 16.57 -2.76 17.31
N VAL A 419 16.82 -1.48 17.61
CA VAL A 419 15.91 -0.38 17.27
C VAL A 419 15.71 -0.27 15.77
N PHE A 420 16.77 -0.48 14.99
CA PHE A 420 16.74 -0.52 13.53
C PHE A 420 15.80 -1.61 13.00
N GLY A 421 15.97 -2.86 13.42
CA GLY A 421 15.17 -3.97 12.89
C GLY A 421 13.68 -3.84 13.17
N ILE A 422 13.29 -3.41 14.38
CA ILE A 422 11.88 -3.19 14.70
C ILE A 422 11.31 -1.99 13.93
N ASN A 423 12.07 -0.90 13.78
CA ASN A 423 11.61 0.27 13.05
C ASN A 423 11.33 -0.05 11.57
N MET A 424 12.19 -0.85 10.91
CA MET A 424 12.00 -1.26 9.52
C MET A 424 10.64 -1.92 9.32
N THR A 425 10.35 -2.91 10.17
CA THR A 425 9.13 -3.70 10.07
C THR A 425 7.88 -2.87 10.36
N LEU A 426 7.94 -1.98 11.36
CA LEU A 426 6.81 -1.12 11.71
C LEU A 426 6.51 -0.06 10.63
N VAL A 427 7.53 0.49 9.98
CA VAL A 427 7.35 1.42 8.84
C VAL A 427 6.68 0.71 7.67
N TYR A 428 7.09 -0.52 7.34
CA TYR A 428 6.45 -1.31 6.27
C TYR A 428 5.02 -1.73 6.65
N ALA A 429 4.77 -2.03 7.92
CA ALA A 429 3.44 -2.38 8.43
C ALA A 429 2.48 -1.17 8.50
N ALA A 430 3.00 0.05 8.65
CA ALA A 430 2.21 1.28 8.74
C ALA A 430 1.44 1.54 7.44
N ASP A 431 2.14 1.65 6.30
CA ASP A 431 1.53 1.79 4.98
C ASP A 431 2.46 1.28 3.87
N TRP A 432 2.12 0.14 3.26
CA TRP A 432 2.89 -0.42 2.15
C TRP A 432 2.82 0.45 0.89
N ASN A 433 1.88 1.41 0.78
CA ASN A 433 1.80 2.25 -0.40
C ASN A 433 3.07 3.06 -0.63
N TYR A 434 3.72 3.45 0.45
CA TYR A 434 4.92 4.29 0.46
C TYR A 434 6.21 3.47 0.58
N THR A 435 6.17 2.13 0.59
CA THR A 435 7.37 1.28 0.62
C THR A 435 8.37 1.60 -0.50
N PRO A 436 7.97 1.78 -1.78
CA PRO A 436 8.93 2.17 -2.83
C PRO A 436 9.61 3.52 -2.56
N VAL A 437 8.88 4.48 -1.97
CA VAL A 437 9.38 5.80 -1.61
C VAL A 437 10.38 5.72 -0.44
N TYR A 438 10.14 4.81 0.50
CA TYR A 438 11.08 4.52 1.57
C TYR A 438 12.40 3.93 1.05
N ILE A 439 12.33 2.95 0.14
CA ILE A 439 13.53 2.32 -0.47
C ILE A 439 14.36 3.36 -1.23
N VAL A 440 13.71 4.36 -1.84
CA VAL A 440 14.42 5.52 -2.42
C VAL A 440 15.21 6.24 -1.34
N GLY A 441 14.59 6.60 -0.21
CA GLY A 441 15.28 7.25 0.91
C GLY A 441 16.48 6.46 1.44
N GLU A 442 16.31 5.14 1.58
CA GLU A 442 17.37 4.19 1.97
C GLU A 442 18.58 4.25 1.01
N ASN A 443 18.32 4.27 -0.30
CA ASN A 443 19.35 4.27 -1.34
C ASN A 443 19.94 5.66 -1.68
N CYS A 444 19.29 6.75 -1.25
CA CYS A 444 19.83 8.12 -1.37
C CYS A 444 20.97 8.40 -0.39
N PHE A 445 20.99 7.66 0.72
CA PHE A 445 21.88 7.91 1.84
C PHE A 445 23.38 7.84 1.48
N PRO A 446 23.86 6.83 0.73
CA PRO A 446 25.17 6.81 0.06
C PRO A 446 25.68 8.15 -0.45
N ILE A 447 24.88 8.82 -1.28
CA ILE A 447 25.21 10.06 -1.97
C ILE A 447 25.31 11.21 -0.96
N LEU A 448 24.37 11.28 -0.03
CA LEU A 448 24.31 12.33 0.99
C LEU A 448 25.56 12.32 1.87
N THR A 449 25.95 11.17 2.40
CA THR A 449 27.15 11.08 3.24
C THR A 449 28.42 11.36 2.45
N SER A 450 28.54 10.89 1.20
CA SER A 450 29.70 11.23 0.36
C SER A 450 29.82 12.72 0.10
N PHE A 451 28.69 13.41 -0.09
CA PHE A 451 28.64 14.86 -0.20
C PHE A 451 29.09 15.57 1.09
N ILE A 452 28.66 15.08 2.26
CA ILE A 452 29.08 15.62 3.56
C ILE A 452 30.57 15.40 3.80
N HIS A 453 31.11 14.22 3.48
CA HIS A 453 32.55 13.93 3.59
C HIS A 453 33.37 14.84 2.68
N TYR A 454 32.89 15.08 1.47
CA TYR A 454 33.52 16.02 0.54
C TYR A 454 33.60 17.43 1.13
N ILE A 455 32.48 17.97 1.64
CA ILE A 455 32.45 19.30 2.29
C ILE A 455 33.37 19.33 3.51
N THR A 456 33.30 18.30 4.35
CA THR A 456 34.10 18.23 5.58
C THR A 456 35.60 18.20 5.28
N THR A 457 36.00 17.47 4.25
CA THR A 457 37.40 17.41 3.81
C THR A 457 37.87 18.73 3.21
N LEU A 458 37.00 19.47 2.50
CA LEU A 458 37.35 20.81 2.00
C LEU A 458 37.61 21.81 3.14
N ILE A 459 36.82 21.76 4.21
CA ILE A 459 36.92 22.71 5.33
C ILE A 459 38.03 22.32 6.30
N PHE A 460 38.17 21.03 6.60
CA PHE A 460 39.03 20.51 7.67
C PHE A 460 40.12 19.55 7.20
N GLY A 461 40.36 19.41 5.89
CA GLY A 461 41.35 18.49 5.32
C GLY A 461 42.81 18.81 5.65
N ASN A 462 43.10 19.99 6.21
CA ASN A 462 44.46 20.33 6.64
C ASN A 462 44.82 19.65 7.97
N ARG A 463 45.36 18.42 7.86
CA ARG A 463 45.80 17.57 8.99
C ARG A 463 46.85 18.20 9.92
N ARG A 464 47.53 19.28 9.51
CA ARG A 464 48.50 19.99 10.37
C ARG A 464 47.84 20.95 11.36
N LYS A 465 46.61 21.39 11.08
CA LYS A 465 45.88 22.36 11.91
C LYS A 465 44.74 21.72 12.70
N TRP A 466 44.15 20.65 12.16
CA TRP A 466 42.98 19.99 12.73
C TRP A 466 43.22 18.49 12.87
N ASN A 467 42.63 17.89 13.90
CA ASN A 467 42.48 16.44 13.99
C ASN A 467 41.32 16.01 13.07
N SER A 468 41.57 16.05 11.75
CA SER A 468 40.57 15.85 10.69
C SER A 468 39.79 14.54 10.88
N ASP A 469 40.47 13.49 11.31
CA ASP A 469 39.94 12.15 11.52
C ASP A 469 38.88 12.09 12.64
N TYR A 470 39.14 12.77 13.77
CA TYR A 470 38.15 12.91 14.84
C TYR A 470 36.97 13.79 14.43
N LEU A 471 37.25 14.87 13.70
CA LEU A 471 36.25 15.88 13.34
C LEU A 471 35.25 15.36 12.30
N ILE A 472 35.71 14.55 11.33
CA ILE A 472 34.85 13.91 10.33
C ILE A 472 33.79 13.03 10.99
N VAL A 473 34.19 12.17 11.94
CA VAL A 473 33.23 11.31 12.65
C VAL A 473 32.26 12.10 13.51
N CYS A 474 32.74 13.14 14.21
CA CYS A 474 31.85 14.01 14.97
C CYS A 474 30.81 14.68 14.08
N ILE A 475 31.20 15.17 12.90
CA ILE A 475 30.28 15.81 11.94
C ILE A 475 29.27 14.79 11.40
N ASP A 476 29.69 13.58 11.08
CA ASP A 476 28.79 12.50 10.64
C ASP A 476 27.73 12.18 11.70
N ILE A 477 28.12 12.06 12.97
CA ILE A 477 27.19 11.83 14.09
C ILE A 477 26.23 13.03 14.24
N TRP A 478 26.72 14.27 14.13
CA TRP A 478 25.86 15.46 14.19
C TRP A 478 24.82 15.52 13.07
N VAL A 479 25.22 15.21 11.84
CA VAL A 479 24.29 15.12 10.72
C VAL A 479 23.26 14.01 10.98
N ALA A 480 23.69 12.84 11.47
CA ALA A 480 22.79 11.74 11.80
C ALA A 480 21.73 12.15 12.82
N ILE A 481 22.12 12.90 13.86
CA ILE A 481 21.22 13.47 14.88
C ILE A 481 20.21 14.42 14.24
N ILE A 482 20.64 15.32 13.35
CA ILE A 482 19.74 16.28 12.69
C ILE A 482 18.73 15.55 11.80
N ILE A 483 19.19 14.62 10.95
CA ILE A 483 18.31 13.89 10.03
C ILE A 483 17.32 13.02 10.80
N SER A 484 17.78 12.29 11.82
CA SER A 484 16.91 11.44 12.64
C SER A 484 15.90 12.25 13.46
N LEU A 485 16.27 13.44 13.95
CA LEU A 485 15.34 14.36 14.62
C LEU A 485 14.25 14.85 13.68
N VAL A 486 14.63 15.33 12.49
CA VAL A 486 13.67 15.80 11.48
C VAL A 486 12.75 14.65 11.06
N ALA A 487 13.31 13.46 10.84
CA ALA A 487 12.53 12.26 10.54
C ALA A 487 11.53 11.93 11.67
N ALA A 488 11.95 11.98 12.94
CA ALA A 488 11.07 11.71 14.09
C ALA A 488 9.95 12.74 14.24
N VAL A 489 10.25 14.02 14.05
CA VAL A 489 9.25 15.10 14.11
C VAL A 489 8.24 14.97 12.97
N VAL A 490 8.72 14.79 11.73
CA VAL A 490 7.84 14.65 10.55
C VAL A 490 6.99 13.38 10.66
N TRP A 491 7.54 12.26 11.13
CA TRP A 491 6.80 11.02 11.35
C TRP A 491 5.72 11.17 12.44
N THR A 492 6.06 11.83 13.55
CA THR A 492 5.11 12.14 14.63
C THR A 492 4.00 13.07 14.15
N TYR A 493 4.33 14.07 13.32
CA TYR A 493 3.33 14.98 12.78
C TYR A 493 2.41 14.27 11.77
N ALA A 494 2.99 13.50 10.85
CA ALA A 494 2.27 12.75 9.82
C ALA A 494 1.26 11.74 10.39
N TYR A 495 1.57 11.11 11.53
CA TYR A 495 0.70 10.08 12.11
C TYR A 495 0.00 10.49 13.42
N GLY A 496 0.54 11.46 14.15
CA GLY A 496 0.03 11.90 15.44
C GLY A 496 -0.84 13.16 15.41
N TYR A 497 -0.76 13.99 14.36
CA TYR A 497 -1.46 15.27 14.31
C TYR A 497 -1.81 15.69 12.87
N CYS A 498 -2.63 14.89 12.19
CA CYS A 498 -3.15 15.28 10.88
C CYS A 498 -4.67 15.42 10.91
N ASP A 499 -5.09 16.68 10.88
CA ASP A 499 -6.44 17.07 10.53
C ASP A 499 -6.46 17.39 9.02
N ASN A 500 -7.27 16.65 8.27
CA ASN A 500 -7.53 16.93 6.85
C ASN A 500 -8.34 18.22 6.84
N GLY A 501 -7.68 19.38 6.64
CA GLY A 501 -8.20 20.73 6.86
C GLY A 501 -9.42 21.20 6.04
N GLY A 502 -10.38 20.33 5.76
CA GLY A 502 -11.74 20.66 5.34
C GLY A 502 -12.74 20.55 6.51
N ASN A 503 -14.01 20.87 6.24
CA ASN A 503 -15.11 20.78 7.22
C ASN A 503 -15.41 19.34 7.72
N ASP A 504 -14.72 18.34 7.19
CA ASP A 504 -14.81 16.92 7.55
C ASP A 504 -13.45 16.46 8.12
N SER A 505 -13.12 16.88 9.35
CA SER A 505 -11.92 16.43 10.05
C SER A 505 -11.98 14.91 10.30
N VAL A 506 -11.23 14.13 9.52
CA VAL A 506 -11.25 12.66 9.61
C VAL A 506 -10.21 12.20 10.63
N SER A 507 -10.68 11.77 11.80
CA SER A 507 -9.84 11.14 12.82
C SER A 507 -9.12 9.92 12.23
N TYR A 508 -7.79 9.85 12.38
CA TYR A 508 -6.93 8.79 11.84
C TYR A 508 -6.84 8.68 10.31
N GLY A 509 -7.06 9.78 9.56
CA GLY A 509 -7.11 9.78 8.09
C GLY A 509 -5.87 9.23 7.35
N HIS A 510 -4.68 9.25 7.96
CA HIS A 510 -3.45 8.68 7.38
C HIS A 510 -3.18 7.22 7.76
N ILE A 511 -4.01 6.62 8.63
CA ILE A 511 -3.85 5.21 8.98
C ILE A 511 -4.54 4.38 7.91
N PHE A 512 -3.74 3.71 7.10
CA PHE A 512 -4.26 2.73 6.17
C PHE A 512 -4.74 1.50 6.94
N THR A 513 -6.04 1.49 7.27
CA THR A 513 -6.71 0.31 7.79
C THR A 513 -7.17 -0.49 6.62
N GLU A 514 -6.44 -1.57 6.34
CA GLU A 514 -6.82 -2.56 5.35
C GLU A 514 -8.32 -2.86 5.48
N SER A 515 -9.05 -2.66 4.39
CA SER A 515 -10.19 -3.54 4.16
C SER A 515 -9.54 -4.88 3.86
N PHE A 516 -9.33 -5.70 4.90
CA PHE A 516 -8.56 -6.94 4.82
C PHE A 516 -8.99 -7.72 3.58
N ASP A 517 -8.16 -7.66 2.55
CA ASP A 517 -8.41 -8.40 1.33
C ASP A 517 -8.02 -9.84 1.62
N THR A 518 -8.99 -10.61 2.09
CA THR A 518 -8.89 -12.07 2.18
C THR A 518 -9.01 -12.73 0.81
N SER A 519 -9.05 -11.96 -0.29
CA SER A 519 -8.90 -12.55 -1.61
C SER A 519 -7.61 -13.36 -1.63
N PRO A 520 -7.67 -14.58 -2.18
CA PRO A 520 -6.53 -15.48 -2.15
C PRO A 520 -5.33 -14.79 -2.78
N VAL A 521 -4.21 -14.80 -2.05
CA VAL A 521 -2.92 -14.40 -2.59
C VAL A 521 -2.76 -15.07 -3.96
N HIS A 522 -2.43 -14.29 -4.98
CA HIS A 522 -2.19 -14.85 -6.30
C HIS A 522 -0.85 -15.57 -6.28
N TRP A 523 -0.85 -16.82 -5.83
CA TRP A 523 0.36 -17.62 -5.70
C TRP A 523 1.10 -17.80 -7.02
N GLY A 524 0.41 -17.73 -8.17
CA GLY A 524 1.05 -17.79 -9.49
C GLY A 524 2.07 -16.67 -9.72
N PRO A 525 1.66 -15.39 -9.77
CA PRO A 525 2.56 -14.30 -10.17
C PRO A 525 3.31 -13.71 -8.99
N ILE A 526 2.90 -13.94 -7.74
CA ILE A 526 3.63 -13.42 -6.58
C ILE A 526 4.96 -14.14 -6.35
N VAL A 527 5.11 -15.37 -6.87
CA VAL A 527 6.32 -16.18 -6.70
C VAL A 527 7.54 -15.48 -7.31
N SER A 528 7.41 -14.92 -8.52
CA SER A 528 8.52 -14.22 -9.19
C SER A 528 8.99 -13.01 -8.36
N PRO A 529 8.16 -12.01 -8.02
CA PRO A 529 8.55 -10.88 -7.18
C PRO A 529 9.07 -11.28 -5.80
N THR A 530 8.50 -12.33 -5.18
CA THR A 530 8.97 -12.83 -3.88
C THR A 530 10.37 -13.42 -3.99
N LEU A 531 10.64 -14.21 -5.03
CA LEU A 531 11.98 -14.71 -5.33
C LEU A 531 12.95 -13.57 -5.63
N MET A 532 12.49 -12.50 -6.30
CA MET A 532 13.32 -11.31 -6.50
C MET A 532 13.75 -10.65 -5.20
N VAL A 533 12.85 -10.53 -4.21
CA VAL A 533 13.21 -10.03 -2.89
C VAL A 533 14.19 -10.97 -2.18
N ILE A 534 13.94 -12.28 -2.17
CA ILE A 534 14.78 -13.25 -1.45
C ILE A 534 16.18 -13.35 -2.07
N VAL A 535 16.29 -13.52 -3.39
CA VAL A 535 17.57 -13.59 -4.12
C VAL A 535 18.27 -12.23 -4.18
N GLY A 536 17.49 -11.17 -4.32
CA GLY A 536 17.94 -9.78 -4.19
C GLY A 536 18.63 -9.60 -2.85
N MET A 537 17.86 -9.63 -1.76
CA MET A 537 18.34 -9.36 -0.42
C MET A 537 19.39 -10.36 0.08
N GLY A 538 19.18 -11.67 -0.13
CA GLY A 538 19.99 -12.71 0.50
C GLY A 538 21.38 -12.89 -0.09
N LEU A 539 21.52 -12.95 -1.43
CA LEU A 539 22.79 -13.34 -2.06
C LEU A 539 23.86 -12.25 -2.09
N VAL A 540 23.50 -10.99 -1.91
CA VAL A 540 24.48 -9.89 -2.08
C VAL A 540 25.61 -9.99 -1.04
N TYR A 541 25.26 -10.30 0.21
CA TYR A 541 26.20 -10.37 1.34
C TYR A 541 27.09 -11.61 1.35
N ALA A 542 26.72 -12.65 0.60
CA ALA A 542 27.59 -13.81 0.39
C ALA A 542 28.87 -13.46 -0.38
N ILE A 543 28.77 -12.48 -1.28
CA ILE A 543 29.85 -12.10 -2.20
C ILE A 543 30.46 -10.74 -1.82
N TYR A 544 29.66 -9.77 -1.41
CA TYR A 544 30.08 -8.41 -1.09
C TYR A 544 29.60 -8.03 0.32
N PRO A 545 30.44 -7.57 1.27
CA PRO A 545 31.78 -7.01 1.08
C PRO A 545 32.94 -8.00 1.28
N GLY A 546 32.66 -9.29 1.51
CA GLY A 546 33.69 -10.26 1.88
C GLY A 546 34.58 -10.76 0.73
N ILE A 547 33.97 -11.28 -0.33
CA ILE A 547 34.66 -12.06 -1.38
C ILE A 547 35.16 -11.16 -2.53
N ALA A 548 34.32 -10.25 -3.03
CA ALA A 548 34.69 -9.42 -4.17
C ALA A 548 35.80 -8.39 -3.83
N PRO A 549 35.70 -7.62 -2.73
CA PRO A 549 36.76 -6.70 -2.30
C PRO A 549 37.92 -7.46 -1.63
N GLY A 550 39.15 -7.29 -2.12
CA GLY A 550 40.36 -7.76 -1.44
C GLY A 550 40.80 -9.19 -1.77
N MET A 551 39.91 -10.06 -2.27
CA MET A 551 40.27 -11.41 -2.75
C MET A 551 40.23 -11.53 -4.28
N ILE A 552 39.26 -10.90 -4.95
CA ILE A 552 39.11 -10.93 -6.41
C ILE A 552 39.60 -9.59 -7.02
N VAL A 553 39.19 -8.47 -6.42
CA VAL A 553 39.61 -7.12 -6.82
C VAL A 553 40.73 -6.61 -5.89
N PRO A 554 41.82 -6.03 -6.44
CA PRO A 554 42.85 -5.39 -5.62
C PRO A 554 42.34 -4.15 -4.88
N PHE A 555 42.86 -3.90 -3.68
CA PHE A 555 42.33 -2.89 -2.74
C PHE A 555 42.20 -1.47 -3.32
N TYR A 556 43.14 -1.02 -4.16
CA TYR A 556 43.10 0.33 -4.74
C TYR A 556 41.97 0.54 -5.78
N LEU A 557 41.34 -0.54 -6.28
CA LEU A 557 40.14 -0.44 -7.11
C LEU A 557 38.84 -0.48 -6.32
N ILE A 558 38.86 -1.00 -5.09
CA ILE A 558 37.65 -1.14 -4.26
C ILE A 558 37.00 0.22 -4.06
N ASP A 559 37.79 1.23 -3.68
CA ASP A 559 37.30 2.61 -3.46
C ASP A 559 36.61 3.19 -4.71
N LYS A 560 37.14 2.89 -5.90
CA LYS A 560 36.54 3.34 -7.18
C LYS A 560 35.24 2.60 -7.49
N ILE A 561 35.18 1.30 -7.21
CA ILE A 561 33.97 0.50 -7.39
C ILE A 561 32.90 1.00 -6.43
N GLU A 562 33.24 1.21 -5.16
CA GLU A 562 32.33 1.74 -4.16
C GLU A 562 31.78 3.10 -4.59
N MET A 563 32.62 4.05 -5.04
CA MET A 563 32.16 5.34 -5.56
C MET A 563 31.16 5.21 -6.72
N VAL A 564 31.37 4.28 -7.65
CA VAL A 564 30.44 4.04 -8.76
C VAL A 564 29.13 3.45 -8.24
N LEU A 565 29.20 2.48 -7.32
CA LEU A 565 28.01 1.88 -6.71
C LEU A 565 27.19 2.91 -5.94
N LEU A 566 27.81 3.76 -5.12
CA LEU A 566 27.13 4.81 -4.35
C LEU A 566 26.28 5.76 -5.23
N ILE A 567 26.66 5.96 -6.50
CA ILE A 567 25.91 6.78 -7.47
C ILE A 567 24.88 5.94 -8.24
N ALA A 568 25.27 4.74 -8.68
CA ALA A 568 24.46 3.91 -9.56
C ALA A 568 23.25 3.26 -8.86
N THR A 569 23.37 2.94 -7.56
CA THR A 569 22.35 2.21 -6.79
C THR A 569 21.08 3.03 -6.52
N PHE A 570 21.18 4.35 -6.60
CA PHE A 570 20.02 5.25 -6.45
C PHE A 570 19.03 5.17 -7.62
N PHE A 571 19.49 4.89 -8.83
CA PHE A 571 18.63 4.97 -10.03
C PHE A 571 17.49 3.95 -10.06
N PRO A 572 17.71 2.64 -9.80
CA PRO A 572 16.64 1.65 -9.91
C PRO A 572 15.45 1.92 -8.97
N PRO A 573 15.64 2.16 -7.65
CA PRO A 573 14.54 2.50 -6.75
C PRO A 573 13.78 3.75 -7.16
N VAL A 574 14.48 4.79 -7.63
CA VAL A 574 13.84 6.05 -8.06
C VAL A 574 13.02 5.86 -9.31
N ILE A 575 13.53 5.15 -10.31
CA ILE A 575 12.79 4.85 -11.53
C ILE A 575 11.49 4.11 -11.18
N VAL A 576 11.55 3.09 -10.31
CA VAL A 576 10.36 2.35 -9.89
C VAL A 576 9.39 3.22 -9.10
N ALA A 577 9.89 4.06 -8.17
CA ALA A 577 9.03 4.97 -7.41
C ALA A 577 8.34 6.01 -8.31
N LEU A 578 9.04 6.55 -9.30
CA LEU A 578 8.48 7.49 -10.28
C LEU A 578 7.48 6.81 -11.23
N LEU A 579 7.74 5.56 -11.64
CA LEU A 579 6.78 4.75 -12.42
C LEU A 579 5.49 4.52 -11.64
N ASN A 580 5.59 4.10 -10.38
CA ASN A 580 4.44 3.87 -9.49
C ASN A 580 3.61 5.14 -9.27
N ARG A 581 4.24 6.32 -9.32
CA ARG A 581 3.57 7.61 -9.15
C ARG A 581 3.06 8.22 -10.46
N GLY A 582 3.40 7.67 -11.62
CA GLY A 582 3.00 8.21 -12.92
C GLY A 582 3.67 9.54 -13.28
N THR A 583 4.82 9.86 -12.70
CA THR A 583 5.49 11.16 -12.87
C THR A 583 6.26 11.30 -14.19
N PHE A 584 6.59 10.19 -14.88
CA PHE A 584 7.25 10.27 -16.18
C PHE A 584 6.28 10.79 -17.24
N LEU A 585 5.14 10.12 -17.43
CA LEU A 585 4.01 10.54 -18.25
C LEU A 585 2.73 9.97 -17.61
N GLY A 586 1.59 10.67 -17.69
CA GLY A 586 0.37 10.28 -16.95
C GLY A 586 -0.10 8.84 -17.18
N TYR A 587 0.24 8.26 -18.34
CA TYR A 587 -0.08 6.88 -18.69
C TYR A 587 0.92 5.82 -18.16
N THR A 588 2.08 6.21 -17.62
CA THR A 588 3.10 5.25 -17.16
C THR A 588 2.72 4.57 -15.86
N LYS A 589 1.76 5.12 -15.11
CA LYS A 589 1.25 4.52 -13.88
C LYS A 589 0.61 3.16 -14.15
N ALA A 590 -0.06 3.00 -15.30
CA ALA A 590 -0.58 1.73 -15.77
C ALA A 590 0.51 0.73 -16.20
N TYR A 591 1.75 1.15 -16.45
CA TYR A 591 2.84 0.22 -16.74
C TYR A 591 3.68 -0.09 -15.50
N SER A 592 3.33 0.51 -14.37
CA SER A 592 4.07 0.34 -13.13
C SER A 592 3.93 -1.08 -12.57
N PRO A 593 4.93 -1.59 -11.84
CA PRO A 593 4.85 -2.90 -11.21
C PRO A 593 3.76 -2.97 -10.12
N LYS A 594 3.15 -1.84 -9.71
CA LYS A 594 2.15 -1.67 -8.63
C LYS A 594 0.76 -1.20 -9.13
N SER A 595 0.43 -1.43 -10.40
CA SER A 595 -0.77 -0.88 -11.04
C SER A 595 -2.07 -1.65 -10.72
N ALA A 596 -3.21 -0.96 -10.59
CA ALA A 596 -4.48 -1.54 -10.06
C ALA A 596 -5.48 -2.06 -11.12
N PHE A 597 -6.18 -3.17 -10.83
CA PHE A 597 -7.18 -3.82 -11.71
C PHE A 597 -8.60 -3.22 -11.60
N GLU A 598 -9.41 -3.36 -12.66
CA GLU A 598 -10.84 -2.99 -12.75
C GLU A 598 -11.74 -3.57 -11.63
N ASP A 599 -11.44 -4.77 -11.14
CA ASP A 599 -12.15 -5.44 -10.03
C ASP A 599 -11.33 -5.43 -8.75
N PHE A 600 -11.70 -4.52 -7.85
CA PHE A 600 -11.13 -4.41 -6.51
C PHE A 600 -11.64 -5.62 -5.69
N GLY A 601 -10.78 -6.63 -5.56
CA GLY A 601 -11.13 -7.98 -5.07
C GLY A 601 -10.28 -9.10 -5.68
N LYS A 602 -9.42 -8.77 -6.65
CA LYS A 602 -8.37 -9.65 -7.19
C LYS A 602 -6.96 -9.05 -7.08
N GLY A 603 -6.69 -8.15 -6.13
CA GLY A 603 -5.37 -7.50 -5.99
C GLY A 603 -5.04 -6.45 -7.08
N MET A 604 -3.80 -5.96 -7.10
CA MET A 604 -3.30 -5.08 -8.17
C MET A 604 -2.81 -5.93 -9.36
N GLY A 605 -3.03 -5.43 -10.58
CA GLY A 605 -2.76 -6.15 -11.83
C GLY A 605 -1.31 -6.07 -12.33
N GLY A 606 -0.41 -5.41 -11.59
CA GLY A 606 1.01 -5.43 -11.92
C GLY A 606 1.48 -6.87 -12.16
N TRP A 607 2.26 -7.11 -13.22
CA TRP A 607 2.81 -8.43 -13.62
C TRP A 607 1.89 -9.33 -14.46
N ARG A 608 0.69 -8.87 -14.81
CA ARG A 608 -0.22 -9.60 -15.71
C ARG A 608 -0.78 -8.70 -16.81
N THR A 609 -1.51 -9.29 -17.74
CA THR A 609 -2.41 -8.51 -18.59
C THR A 609 -3.63 -8.10 -17.78
N TYR A 610 -3.94 -6.81 -17.78
CA TYR A 610 -5.03 -6.27 -16.99
C TYR A 610 -5.60 -4.99 -17.58
N LYS A 611 -6.81 -4.63 -17.18
CA LYS A 611 -7.42 -3.32 -17.51
C LYS A 611 -7.25 -2.39 -16.31
N PRO A 612 -6.51 -1.27 -16.44
CA PRO A 612 -6.33 -0.34 -15.35
C PRO A 612 -7.65 0.35 -15.01
N LYS A 613 -8.01 0.35 -13.73
CA LYS A 613 -9.25 1.00 -13.27
C LYS A 613 -9.11 2.51 -13.17
N PHE A 614 -8.00 2.93 -12.56
CA PHE A 614 -7.74 4.29 -12.12
C PHE A 614 -6.64 4.98 -12.91
N ASP A 615 -5.82 4.21 -13.62
CA ASP A 615 -4.68 4.70 -14.37
C ASP A 615 -5.05 4.77 -15.86
N GLU A 616 -4.52 5.76 -16.57
CA GLU A 616 -4.63 5.77 -18.02
C GLU A 616 -3.52 4.90 -18.64
N PRO A 617 -3.76 4.21 -19.77
CA PRO A 617 -5.03 4.11 -20.50
C PRO A 617 -5.98 3.06 -19.87
N LYS A 618 -7.30 3.29 -19.93
CA LYS A 618 -8.34 2.33 -19.48
C LYS A 618 -8.54 1.13 -20.41
N THR A 619 -7.55 0.84 -21.25
CA THR A 619 -7.54 -0.29 -22.17
C THR A 619 -6.79 -1.45 -21.55
N GLU A 620 -6.82 -2.61 -22.18
CA GLU A 620 -6.02 -3.74 -21.74
C GLU A 620 -4.52 -3.41 -21.88
N VAL A 621 -3.79 -3.50 -20.77
CA VAL A 621 -2.35 -3.24 -20.66
C VAL A 621 -1.66 -4.54 -20.32
N ASN A 622 -0.58 -4.85 -21.05
CA ASN A 622 0.22 -6.04 -20.82
C ASN A 622 1.47 -5.71 -19.98
N ASN A 623 1.43 -6.03 -18.69
CA ASN A 623 2.55 -5.88 -17.77
C ASN A 623 3.33 -7.20 -17.53
N THR A 624 3.12 -8.24 -18.33
CA THR A 624 3.88 -9.50 -18.20
C THR A 624 5.37 -9.33 -18.54
N PHE A 625 5.76 -8.23 -19.19
CA PHE A 625 7.16 -7.91 -19.47
C PHE A 625 8.03 -7.82 -18.20
N TRP A 626 7.44 -7.58 -17.02
CA TRP A 626 8.17 -7.58 -15.75
C TRP A 626 8.79 -8.94 -15.42
N HIS A 627 8.19 -10.05 -15.89
CA HIS A 627 8.81 -11.39 -15.81
C HIS A 627 10.10 -11.49 -16.62
N GLY A 628 10.32 -10.61 -17.60
CA GLY A 628 11.60 -10.52 -18.30
C GLY A 628 12.76 -10.20 -17.35
N PHE A 629 12.53 -9.53 -16.23
CA PHE A 629 13.54 -9.25 -15.22
C PHE A 629 13.88 -10.48 -14.35
N ASP A 630 13.14 -11.58 -14.43
CA ASP A 630 13.51 -12.85 -13.79
C ASP A 630 14.88 -13.36 -14.30
N ILE A 631 15.31 -12.96 -15.51
CA ILE A 631 16.65 -13.25 -16.02
C ILE A 631 17.76 -12.70 -15.13
N LEU A 632 17.51 -11.58 -14.43
CA LEU A 632 18.48 -10.99 -13.50
C LEU A 632 18.74 -11.89 -12.29
N LEU A 633 17.76 -12.72 -11.89
CA LEU A 633 17.95 -13.74 -10.85
C LEU A 633 18.98 -14.77 -11.30
N VAL A 634 18.80 -15.29 -12.52
CA VAL A 634 19.69 -16.30 -13.10
C VAL A 634 21.09 -15.73 -13.27
N ILE A 635 21.21 -14.49 -13.77
CA ILE A 635 22.49 -13.78 -13.90
C ILE A 635 23.15 -13.63 -12.54
N LYS A 636 22.42 -13.16 -11.52
CA LYS A 636 22.98 -12.93 -10.18
C LYS A 636 23.48 -14.22 -9.52
N ILE A 637 22.70 -15.30 -9.60
CA ILE A 637 23.10 -16.63 -9.08
C ILE A 637 24.32 -17.15 -9.85
N SER A 638 24.32 -17.03 -11.18
CA SER A 638 25.45 -17.45 -12.02
C SER A 638 26.72 -16.69 -11.68
N LEU A 639 26.63 -15.37 -11.47
CA LEU A 639 27.76 -14.55 -11.03
C LEU A 639 28.28 -14.97 -9.66
N ALA A 640 27.40 -15.25 -8.70
CA ALA A 640 27.81 -15.76 -7.38
C ALA A 640 28.60 -17.08 -7.50
N VAL A 641 28.12 -18.02 -8.32
CA VAL A 641 28.81 -19.29 -8.60
C VAL A 641 30.16 -19.03 -9.27
N VAL A 642 30.23 -18.14 -10.26
CA VAL A 642 31.48 -17.79 -10.96
C VAL A 642 32.49 -17.17 -10.01
N PHE A 643 32.07 -16.30 -9.08
CA PHE A 643 32.98 -15.71 -8.08
C PHE A 643 33.54 -16.76 -7.12
N ILE A 644 32.69 -17.65 -6.60
CA ILE A 644 33.12 -18.74 -5.71
C ILE A 644 34.02 -19.73 -6.46
N TYR A 645 33.68 -20.09 -7.70
CA TYR A 645 34.48 -20.97 -8.54
C TYR A 645 35.86 -20.38 -8.83
N SER A 646 35.92 -19.07 -9.12
CA SER A 646 37.18 -18.37 -9.41
C SER A 646 38.15 -18.43 -8.23
N LEU A 647 37.65 -18.39 -6.99
CA LEU A 647 38.47 -18.54 -5.79
C LEU A 647 39.06 -19.95 -5.61
N HIS A 648 38.26 -21.00 -5.85
CA HIS A 648 38.70 -22.38 -5.65
C HIS A 648 39.60 -22.90 -6.78
N TYR A 649 39.36 -22.49 -8.02
CA TYR A 649 40.10 -22.97 -9.20
C TYR A 649 40.90 -21.84 -9.84
N ARG A 650 41.93 -21.38 -9.12
CA ARG A 650 42.76 -20.22 -9.49
C ARG A 650 43.49 -20.40 -10.84
N ASP A 651 43.76 -21.65 -11.23
CA ASP A 651 44.41 -21.99 -12.50
C ASP A 651 43.46 -22.15 -13.69
N SER A 652 42.15 -22.09 -13.47
CA SER A 652 41.18 -22.17 -14.56
C SER A 652 41.24 -20.95 -15.47
N ASN A 653 40.94 -21.14 -16.77
CA ASN A 653 40.87 -20.05 -17.74
C ASN A 653 39.87 -18.95 -17.33
N ILE A 654 38.78 -19.34 -16.66
CA ILE A 654 37.75 -18.43 -16.12
C ILE A 654 38.34 -17.60 -14.98
N SER A 655 38.99 -18.23 -14.00
CA SER A 655 39.59 -17.53 -12.86
C SER A 655 40.69 -16.56 -13.29
N ARG A 656 41.58 -16.96 -14.21
CA ARG A 656 42.65 -16.10 -14.76
C ARG A 656 42.12 -14.87 -15.49
N SER A 657 40.91 -14.94 -16.05
CA SER A 657 40.24 -13.81 -16.71
C SER A 657 39.57 -12.85 -15.72
N ILE A 658 39.37 -13.25 -14.46
CA ILE A 658 38.60 -12.50 -13.46
C ILE A 658 39.53 -12.02 -12.34
N ILE A 659 40.25 -12.92 -11.69
CA ILE A 659 41.18 -12.61 -10.60
C ILE A 659 42.35 -11.79 -11.14
N ASN A 660 42.68 -10.70 -10.43
CA ASN A 660 43.76 -9.77 -10.79
C ASN A 660 43.58 -9.06 -12.15
N GLN A 661 42.39 -9.14 -12.77
CA GLN A 661 42.01 -8.37 -13.96
C GLN A 661 41.08 -7.22 -13.56
N PRO A 662 41.60 -5.98 -13.42
CA PRO A 662 40.85 -4.87 -12.83
C PRO A 662 39.55 -4.57 -13.56
N LYS A 663 39.58 -4.55 -14.90
CA LYS A 663 38.41 -4.18 -15.72
C LYS A 663 37.28 -5.21 -15.62
N MET A 664 37.62 -6.50 -15.75
CA MET A 664 36.61 -7.57 -15.78
C MET A 664 36.00 -7.77 -14.39
N SER A 665 36.83 -7.82 -13.35
CA SER A 665 36.33 -8.00 -11.98
C SER A 665 35.44 -6.83 -11.55
N THR A 666 35.83 -5.58 -11.87
CA THR A 666 35.00 -4.40 -11.60
C THR A 666 33.65 -4.49 -12.33
N ALA A 667 33.64 -4.82 -13.62
CA ALA A 667 32.41 -4.92 -14.39
C ALA A 667 31.45 -5.99 -13.84
N LEU A 668 31.96 -7.16 -13.45
CA LEU A 668 31.14 -8.23 -12.87
C LEU A 668 30.60 -7.85 -11.49
N SER A 669 31.42 -7.22 -10.63
CA SER A 669 30.97 -6.76 -9.30
C SER A 669 29.89 -5.68 -9.40
N ILE A 670 30.05 -4.71 -10.31
CA ILE A 670 29.01 -3.69 -10.56
C ILE A 670 27.75 -4.35 -11.08
N THR A 671 27.85 -5.27 -12.04
CA THR A 671 26.68 -5.98 -12.60
C THR A 671 25.94 -6.76 -11.51
N PHE A 672 26.67 -7.47 -10.65
CA PHE A 672 26.11 -8.24 -9.54
C PHE A 672 25.32 -7.36 -8.56
N TYR A 673 25.87 -6.19 -8.21
CA TYR A 673 25.23 -5.25 -7.29
C TYR A 673 24.05 -4.50 -7.96
N MET A 674 24.17 -4.16 -9.24
CA MET A 674 23.03 -3.58 -9.99
C MET A 674 21.86 -4.56 -10.11
N CYS A 675 22.15 -5.86 -10.30
CA CYS A 675 21.12 -6.89 -10.24
C CYS A 675 20.44 -6.90 -8.86
N HIS A 676 21.21 -6.76 -7.77
CA HIS A 676 20.63 -6.68 -6.42
C HIS A 676 19.61 -5.54 -6.28
N GLU A 677 19.98 -4.31 -6.65
CA GLU A 677 19.09 -3.15 -6.51
C GLU A 677 17.85 -3.21 -7.38
N ILE A 678 17.99 -3.65 -8.64
CA ILE A 678 16.86 -3.78 -9.57
C ILE A 678 15.86 -4.83 -9.05
N LEU A 679 16.37 -5.96 -8.55
CA LEU A 679 15.53 -7.03 -8.01
C LEU A 679 14.77 -6.60 -6.75
N LEU A 680 15.37 -5.80 -5.86
CA LEU A 680 14.68 -5.28 -4.68
C LEU A 680 13.62 -4.25 -5.05
N ALA A 681 13.95 -3.29 -5.90
CA ALA A 681 13.04 -2.24 -6.33
C ALA A 681 11.78 -2.82 -7.02
N LEU A 682 11.97 -3.79 -7.92
CA LEU A 682 10.87 -4.47 -8.61
C LEU A 682 10.16 -5.50 -7.72
N GLY A 683 10.92 -6.26 -6.93
CA GLY A 683 10.40 -7.31 -6.07
C GLY A 683 9.41 -6.78 -5.03
N PHE A 684 9.77 -5.77 -4.25
CA PHE A 684 8.86 -5.20 -3.24
C PHE A 684 7.61 -4.59 -3.88
N ALA A 685 7.77 -3.83 -4.96
CA ALA A 685 6.62 -3.27 -5.67
C ALA A 685 5.71 -4.36 -6.28
N GLY A 686 6.28 -5.45 -6.79
CA GLY A 686 5.55 -6.56 -7.38
C GLY A 686 4.85 -7.47 -6.37
N VAL A 687 5.45 -7.71 -5.19
CA VAL A 687 4.78 -8.43 -4.09
C VAL A 687 3.55 -7.65 -3.65
N ILE A 688 3.68 -6.33 -3.47
CA ILE A 688 2.56 -5.45 -3.13
C ILE A 688 1.46 -5.54 -4.17
N ALA A 689 1.83 -5.51 -5.46
CA ALA A 689 0.86 -5.54 -6.54
C ALA A 689 0.01 -6.81 -6.53
N ASN A 690 0.63 -7.97 -6.33
CA ASN A 690 -0.03 -9.27 -6.41
C ASN A 690 -0.80 -9.67 -5.12
N ASN A 691 -1.35 -8.67 -4.41
CA ASN A 691 -2.03 -8.83 -3.13
C ASN A 691 -1.14 -9.43 -2.02
N GLY A 692 0.18 -9.25 -2.12
CA GLY A 692 1.15 -9.71 -1.14
C GLY A 692 1.45 -8.71 -0.03
N GLY A 693 0.95 -7.48 -0.12
CA GLY A 693 1.18 -6.41 0.86
C GLY A 693 0.81 -6.81 2.29
N THR A 694 -0.28 -7.57 2.45
CA THR A 694 -0.81 -7.93 3.77
C THR A 694 -0.10 -9.12 4.41
N TYR A 695 0.29 -10.16 3.66
CA TYR A 695 0.81 -11.40 4.26
C TYR A 695 2.17 -11.86 3.76
N VAL A 696 2.71 -11.25 2.69
CA VAL A 696 3.89 -11.76 2.00
C VAL A 696 5.08 -10.80 2.08
N VAL A 697 4.86 -9.48 2.05
CA VAL A 697 5.95 -8.48 2.08
C VAL A 697 6.86 -8.65 3.31
N LEU A 698 6.28 -8.62 4.52
CA LEU A 698 7.06 -8.68 5.76
C LEU A 698 7.74 -10.05 5.97
N PRO A 699 7.08 -11.20 5.74
CA PRO A 699 7.77 -12.49 5.79
C PRO A 699 8.86 -12.65 4.73
N ALA A 700 8.63 -12.19 3.49
CA ALA A 700 9.65 -12.23 2.44
C ALA A 700 10.88 -11.39 2.79
N GLN A 701 10.67 -10.22 3.39
CA GLN A 701 11.73 -9.37 3.92
C GLN A 701 12.50 -10.06 5.04
N TYR A 702 11.80 -10.68 6.00
CA TYR A 702 12.44 -11.39 7.11
C TYR A 702 13.26 -12.59 6.62
N VAL A 703 12.72 -13.39 5.69
CA VAL A 703 13.45 -14.50 5.06
C VAL A 703 14.66 -13.99 4.29
N GLY A 704 14.52 -12.90 3.53
CA GLY A 704 15.63 -12.24 2.85
C GLY A 704 16.73 -11.78 3.80
N ALA A 705 16.35 -11.17 4.94
CA ALA A 705 17.27 -10.72 5.98
C ALA A 705 17.98 -11.90 6.70
N LEU A 706 17.26 -13.01 6.95
CA LEU A 706 17.87 -14.24 7.47
C LEU A 706 18.93 -14.76 6.49
N PHE A 707 18.59 -14.91 5.22
CA PHE A 707 19.55 -15.37 4.20
C PHE A 707 20.76 -14.44 4.11
N MET A 708 20.53 -13.13 4.12
CA MET A 708 21.58 -12.12 4.12
C MET A 708 22.58 -12.38 5.24
N ILE A 709 22.11 -12.51 6.48
CA ILE A 709 22.96 -12.60 7.66
C ILE A 709 23.66 -13.96 7.75
N PHE A 710 22.95 -15.05 7.47
CA PHE A 710 23.58 -16.38 7.43
C PHE A 710 24.67 -16.47 6.36
N LEU A 711 24.41 -15.94 5.16
CA LEU A 711 25.39 -15.94 4.08
C LEU A 711 26.55 -14.98 4.33
N ALA A 712 26.30 -13.84 5.01
CA ALA A 712 27.36 -12.94 5.46
C ALA A 712 28.34 -13.67 6.38
N PHE A 713 27.84 -14.27 7.48
CA PHE A 713 28.67 -15.04 8.41
C PHE A 713 29.39 -16.21 7.74
N TYR A 714 28.68 -16.94 6.86
CA TYR A 714 29.27 -18.03 6.08
C TYR A 714 30.43 -17.54 5.22
N SER A 715 30.25 -16.45 4.46
CA SER A 715 31.30 -15.88 3.61
C SER A 715 32.52 -15.43 4.40
N GLU A 716 32.30 -14.86 5.60
CA GLU A 716 33.38 -14.41 6.46
C GLU A 716 34.19 -15.57 7.05
N GLY A 717 33.50 -16.60 7.54
CA GLY A 717 34.13 -17.83 8.02
C GLY A 717 34.89 -18.54 6.89
N TYR A 718 34.28 -18.63 5.71
CA TYR A 718 34.90 -19.16 4.52
C TYR A 718 36.21 -18.43 4.16
N ILE A 719 36.22 -17.09 4.19
CA ILE A 719 37.43 -16.30 3.91
C ILE A 719 38.52 -16.51 4.97
N ILE A 720 38.16 -16.61 6.24
CA ILE A 720 39.12 -16.86 7.33
C ILE A 720 39.80 -18.21 7.12
N GLU A 721 39.02 -19.25 6.84
CA GLU A 721 39.53 -20.60 6.58
C GLU A 721 40.33 -20.67 5.28
N TYR A 722 39.87 -19.97 4.25
CA TYR A 722 40.60 -19.83 2.99
C TYR A 722 41.99 -19.20 3.18
N LYS A 723 42.10 -18.20 4.07
CA LYS A 723 43.38 -17.52 4.38
C LYS A 723 44.29 -18.31 5.32
N SER A 724 43.75 -19.25 6.11
CA SER A 724 44.55 -20.05 7.06
C SER A 724 45.29 -21.20 6.41
N HIS A 725 44.87 -21.64 5.21
CA HIS A 725 45.49 -22.71 4.44
C HIS A 725 46.42 -22.18 3.35
N ASP A 726 47.50 -22.92 3.08
CA ASP A 726 48.38 -22.67 1.94
C ASP A 726 47.62 -22.94 0.62
N PRO A 727 47.52 -21.97 -0.32
CA PRO A 727 46.81 -22.15 -1.58
C PRO A 727 47.30 -23.34 -2.42
N ALA A 728 48.54 -23.80 -2.21
CA ALA A 728 49.12 -24.96 -2.88
C ALA A 728 48.66 -26.32 -2.29
N HIS A 729 48.15 -26.33 -1.05
CA HIS A 729 47.78 -27.54 -0.31
C HIS A 729 46.30 -27.55 0.11
N TRP A 730 45.44 -26.81 -0.58
CA TRP A 730 44.00 -26.89 -0.34
C TRP A 730 43.55 -28.36 -0.49
N PRO A 731 42.78 -28.94 0.44
CA PRO A 731 42.39 -30.34 0.38
C PRO A 731 41.30 -30.54 -0.69
N ILE A 732 41.69 -30.54 -1.96
CA ILE A 732 40.81 -30.85 -3.10
C ILE A 732 40.64 -32.39 -3.24
N GLU A 733 41.43 -33.20 -2.52
CA GLU A 733 41.40 -34.66 -2.60
C GLU A 733 40.05 -35.28 -2.21
N CYS A 734 39.21 -34.57 -1.44
CA CYS A 734 37.85 -35.00 -1.13
C CYS A 734 36.76 -34.44 -2.08
N MET A 735 37.10 -33.61 -3.06
CA MET A 735 36.14 -33.00 -4.01
C MET A 735 36.33 -33.54 -5.43
N THR A 736 35.95 -34.81 -5.64
CA THR A 736 35.88 -35.41 -6.98
C THR A 736 34.80 -34.78 -7.88
N LYS A 737 35.02 -34.83 -9.20
CA LYS A 737 34.31 -34.14 -10.30
C LYS A 737 32.77 -34.24 -10.35
N TRP A 738 32.13 -35.11 -9.58
CA TRP A 738 30.67 -35.26 -9.50
C TRP A 738 30.04 -34.69 -8.22
N ASN A 739 30.85 -34.20 -7.28
CA ASN A 739 30.40 -33.52 -6.06
C ASN A 739 30.23 -32.00 -6.21
N LEU A 740 30.27 -31.45 -7.43
CA LEU A 740 29.91 -30.03 -7.64
C LEU A 740 28.41 -29.79 -7.35
N LEU A 741 27.60 -30.85 -7.39
CA LEU A 741 26.19 -30.86 -6.94
C LEU A 741 26.05 -31.12 -5.42
N TYR A 742 27.14 -31.50 -4.73
CA TYR A 742 27.19 -31.81 -3.28
C TYR A 742 27.31 -30.58 -2.38
N ILE A 743 27.18 -29.36 -2.92
CA ILE A 743 26.77 -28.19 -2.11
C ILE A 743 25.41 -28.46 -1.44
N LEU A 744 24.59 -29.38 -2.00
CA LEU A 744 23.36 -29.90 -1.39
C LEU A 744 23.54 -30.98 -0.31
N HIS A 745 24.70 -31.63 -0.18
CA HIS A 745 24.89 -32.69 0.84
C HIS A 745 25.41 -32.15 2.18
N TYR A 746 26.14 -31.02 2.18
CA TYR A 746 26.37 -30.26 3.42
C TYR A 746 25.09 -29.59 3.95
N LEU A 747 24.02 -29.56 3.14
CA LEU A 747 22.66 -29.20 3.54
C LEU A 747 21.92 -30.34 4.29
N GLN A 748 22.52 -31.53 4.41
CA GLN A 748 21.93 -32.72 5.05
C GLN A 748 22.61 -33.13 6.37
N ILE A 749 23.62 -32.37 6.82
CA ILE A 749 24.16 -32.46 8.19
C ILE A 749 23.70 -31.21 8.95
N ILE A 750 22.37 -31.10 9.08
CA ILE A 750 21.63 -30.42 10.14
C ILE A 750 20.62 -31.45 10.64
#